data_AF-K0KDM6-F1
#
_entry.id   AF-K0KDM6-F1
#
_cell.length_a   1.000
_cell.length_b   1.000
_cell.length_c   1.000
_cell.angle_alpha   90.00
_cell.angle_beta   90.00
_cell.angle_gamma   90.00
#
_symmetry.space_group_name_H-M   'P 1'
#
loop_
_entity.id
_entity.type
_entity.pdbx_description
1 polymer ?
#
loop_
_entity_poly.entity_id
_entity_poly.type
_entity_poly.pdbx_seq_one_letter_code
_entity_poly.pdbx_strand_id
1 'polypeptide(L)'
;MSSSTTDRGRNLLPLLPNHPLGRSAITCKYRCGDACAHEAPNTSDNSYFGDVVGEVVRRRGLLKAGAVLAVAGAGVGLVGAGTAAAAPEVEAEADRDLGGGRRRDGLNFKPVAPNTEDRIVTPEGYESAVVIRWGDPVLPGAPKFDFDRQTPAAQAKQFGYNNDFCGLVPLNHWNRWLMVSNHEYTTEEFLFKNWDAANPTREQTEIAWAAHGLSVVLVERDHRSGKLVPKVDRTYNRRITVTSEFKVTGPAAGSQFLKTSADPTGTKVFGTLNNCAGGVTPWGTILSGEENFNQYFANAGAVTDPKVKERLTRYGLAGAATTRKWERFDKRFDVAQEPNEVNRFGWVVEIDPLDPNSTPVKHTALGRFKHEGANVIIARDGRVVAYMGDDERFDYMYKFVSDERYKPGNSRYAREHNKKLLDKGTLYVAKFTGDSPAEEFDGSGKLPSDGEFDGSGKWIPLAAGNKSFVEGFTAEEVYVFTRLAADKAGATKMDRPEDVEPNPRNRRIYAALTNNTDRGKAGKEGATEINPRVNNKHGHVLEVEERRGDNTALTFSWKLLLVCGDPTSADTYFGGYDKTQVSPISCPDNVAFDSHGNLWISTDGNALKSNDGLFAVPVEGRYRGRVKQFLTVPKGAETCGPVVEDDFVLVSVQHPGEIDGASANNPLSHWPDGGTSQPRPAVVVAWKKDKGRICG
;
A
#
# COMPACT_ATOMS: atom_id res chain seq x y z
N MET A 1 54.54 21.03 29.55
CA MET A 1 53.96 19.97 30.41
C MET A 1 52.54 19.71 29.95
N SER A 2 52.27 18.44 29.67
CA SER A 2 50.97 17.77 29.44
C SER A 2 50.09 18.23 28.28
N SER A 3 50.24 17.54 27.14
CA SER A 3 49.13 17.16 26.28
C SER A 3 48.56 15.82 26.77
N SER A 4 47.24 15.66 26.84
CA SER A 4 46.65 14.32 26.81
C SER A 4 45.28 14.36 26.11
N THR A 5 45.32 14.12 24.81
CA THR A 5 44.19 13.70 23.98
C THR A 5 43.97 12.20 24.17
N THR A 6 42.82 11.80 24.71
CA THR A 6 42.22 10.47 24.48
C THR A 6 40.71 10.58 24.69
N ASP A 7 39.95 10.87 23.64
CA ASP A 7 38.55 10.45 23.58
C ASP A 7 38.50 9.23 22.67
N ARG A 8 38.54 8.05 23.29
CA ARG A 8 38.46 6.76 22.61
C ARG A 8 37.01 6.53 22.20
N GLY A 9 36.85 6.16 20.93
CA GLY A 9 35.58 5.85 20.30
C GLY A 9 34.68 4.99 21.17
N ARG A 10 33.47 5.50 21.42
CA ARG A 10 32.34 4.69 21.82
C ARG A 10 31.94 3.85 20.61
N ASN A 11 32.40 2.61 20.60
CA ASN A 11 31.77 1.56 19.80
C ASN A 11 30.31 1.47 20.26
N LEU A 12 29.40 1.93 19.40
CA LEU A 12 27.98 1.65 19.53
C LEU A 12 27.83 0.13 19.45
N LEU A 13 27.40 -0.48 20.57
CA LEU A 13 26.88 -1.85 20.57
C LEU A 13 25.78 -1.94 19.51
N PRO A 14 25.68 -3.04 18.75
CA PRO A 14 24.55 -3.24 17.85
C PRO A 14 23.30 -3.29 18.71
N LEU A 15 22.51 -2.23 18.68
CA LEU A 15 21.13 -2.27 19.13
C LEU A 15 20.48 -3.38 18.33
N LEU A 16 20.06 -4.46 19.01
CA LEU A 16 19.13 -5.42 18.44
C LEU A 16 17.99 -4.60 17.85
N PRO A 17 17.76 -4.64 16.53
CA PRO A 17 16.82 -3.74 15.97
C PRO A 17 15.42 -4.19 16.39
N ASN A 18 14.67 -3.28 17.00
CA ASN A 18 13.24 -3.42 17.26
C ASN A 18 12.48 -3.33 15.91
N HIS A 19 12.76 -4.23 14.97
CA HIS A 19 12.01 -4.31 13.72
C HIS A 19 10.65 -4.98 13.99
N PRO A 20 9.58 -4.53 13.32
CA PRO A 20 8.29 -5.20 13.40
C PRO A 20 8.44 -6.67 12.97
N LEU A 21 7.69 -7.56 13.63
CA LEU A 21 7.67 -8.98 13.31
C LEU A 21 7.09 -9.17 11.89
N GLY A 22 7.88 -9.66 10.94
CA GLY A 22 7.37 -10.08 9.62
C GLY A 22 8.13 -9.54 8.40
N ARG A 23 8.77 -8.35 8.49
CA ARG A 23 9.58 -7.75 7.41
C ARG A 23 11.06 -7.71 7.79
N SER A 24 11.97 -7.84 6.81
CA SER A 24 13.43 -7.78 7.06
C SER A 24 13.90 -6.34 7.35
N ALA A 25 15.04 -6.20 8.02
CA ALA A 25 15.66 -4.89 8.28
C ALA A 25 16.00 -4.16 6.98
N ILE A 26 16.50 -4.91 6.00
CA ILE A 26 16.94 -4.35 4.72
C ILE A 26 15.78 -3.80 3.90
N THR A 27 14.65 -4.51 3.87
CA THR A 27 13.43 -4.03 3.22
C THR A 27 12.89 -2.80 3.94
N CYS A 28 12.84 -2.80 5.28
CA CYS A 28 12.44 -1.62 6.06
C CYS A 28 13.29 -0.39 5.72
N LYS A 29 14.61 -0.54 5.65
CA LYS A 29 15.56 0.53 5.38
C LYS A 29 15.34 1.20 4.02
N TYR A 30 15.05 0.43 2.97
CA TYR A 30 14.98 0.95 1.60
C TYR A 30 13.56 1.17 1.08
N ARG A 31 12.55 0.39 1.49
CA ARG A 31 11.16 0.60 1.08
C ARG A 31 10.55 1.82 1.77
N CYS A 32 10.60 1.85 3.09
CA CYS A 32 9.90 2.85 3.91
C CYS A 32 10.79 3.70 4.83
N GLY A 33 12.12 3.62 4.65
CA GLY A 33 13.08 4.43 5.43
C GLY A 33 13.03 4.16 6.93
N ASP A 34 12.88 2.89 7.33
CA ASP A 34 12.79 2.45 8.72
C ASP A 34 11.64 3.11 9.51
N ALA A 35 10.53 3.45 8.84
CA ALA A 35 9.39 4.15 9.43
C ALA A 35 8.93 3.55 10.78
N CYS A 36 8.95 2.22 10.88
CA CYS A 36 8.52 1.47 12.06
C CYS A 36 9.50 1.51 13.25
N ALA A 37 10.76 1.92 13.02
CA ALA A 37 11.82 2.05 14.03
C ALA A 37 11.94 3.46 14.62
N HIS A 38 11.14 4.40 14.09
CA HIS A 38 11.03 5.76 14.59
C HIS A 38 9.65 5.99 15.21
N GLU A 39 9.53 7.02 16.04
CA GLU A 39 8.23 7.45 16.55
C GLU A 39 7.34 7.90 15.40
N ALA A 40 6.10 7.39 15.35
CA ALA A 40 5.12 7.81 14.35
C ALA A 40 4.95 9.35 14.35
N PRO A 41 5.12 10.02 13.19
CA PRO A 41 5.00 11.47 13.05
C PRO A 41 3.64 12.07 13.45
N ASN A 42 2.55 11.29 13.38
CA ASN A 42 1.24 11.75 13.82
C ASN A 42 1.16 11.78 15.35
N THR A 43 1.30 12.97 15.94
CA THR A 43 1.17 13.22 17.38
C THR A 43 -0.16 13.88 17.75
N SER A 44 -1.18 13.83 16.88
CA SER A 44 -2.47 14.48 17.15
C SER A 44 -3.25 13.78 18.27
N ASP A 45 -3.97 14.59 19.05
CA ASP A 45 -4.90 14.13 20.09
C ASP A 45 -6.23 13.62 19.50
N ASN A 46 -6.30 13.46 18.18
CA ASN A 46 -7.49 12.95 17.50
C ASN A 46 -7.92 11.61 18.08
N SER A 47 -9.21 11.53 18.38
CA SER A 47 -9.91 10.43 19.02
C SER A 47 -9.04 9.65 20.02
N TYR A 48 -8.82 10.28 21.17
CA TYR A 48 -8.78 9.62 22.47
C TYR A 48 -10.16 9.81 23.12
N PHE A 49 -10.86 8.73 23.51
CA PHE A 49 -12.22 8.77 24.08
C PHE A 49 -12.28 9.27 25.53
N GLY A 50 -11.26 10.00 26.02
CA GLY A 50 -11.24 10.57 27.38
C GLY A 50 -12.26 11.68 27.62
N ASP A 51 -12.65 12.44 26.59
CA ASP A 51 -13.47 13.67 26.77
C ASP A 51 -14.95 13.53 26.35
N VAL A 52 -15.39 12.40 25.79
CA VAL A 52 -16.82 12.17 25.46
C VAL A 52 -17.61 11.69 26.69
N VAL A 53 -16.92 11.28 27.75
CA VAL A 53 -17.55 10.89 29.03
C VAL A 53 -18.07 12.12 29.80
N GLY A 54 -17.57 13.33 29.51
CA GLY A 54 -18.08 14.58 30.13
C GLY A 54 -19.47 15.01 29.65
N GLU A 55 -19.84 14.69 28.40
CA GLU A 55 -21.11 15.13 27.80
C GLU A 55 -22.23 14.10 27.93
N VAL A 56 -21.91 12.80 28.01
CA VAL A 56 -22.90 11.72 28.21
C VAL A 56 -23.32 11.61 29.68
N VAL A 57 -22.43 11.93 30.63
CA VAL A 57 -22.76 11.98 32.08
C VAL A 57 -23.68 13.16 32.42
N ARG A 58 -23.75 14.18 31.57
CA ARG A 58 -24.71 15.31 31.73
C ARG A 58 -26.13 14.97 31.24
N ARG A 59 -26.30 13.89 30.46
CA ARG A 59 -27.59 13.47 29.88
C ARG A 59 -28.19 12.21 30.52
N ARG A 60 -27.46 11.48 31.37
CA ARG A 60 -27.95 10.29 32.08
C ARG A 60 -28.23 10.49 33.57
N GLY A 61 -28.08 11.71 34.09
CA GLY A 61 -28.47 12.07 35.46
C GLY A 61 -29.98 12.24 35.64
N LEU A 62 -30.77 11.20 35.36
CA LEU A 62 -32.17 11.04 35.79
C LEU A 62 -32.68 9.69 35.29
N LEU A 63 -32.54 8.63 36.12
CA LEU A 63 -33.54 7.57 36.38
C LEU A 63 -32.92 6.43 37.22
N LYS A 64 -33.32 6.41 38.51
CA LYS A 64 -33.61 5.26 39.40
C LYS A 64 -32.52 4.18 39.58
N ALA A 65 -31.86 4.07 40.74
CA ALA A 65 -32.34 3.53 42.03
C ALA A 65 -32.72 2.02 41.99
N GLY A 66 -31.94 1.18 42.69
CA GLY A 66 -32.31 -0.20 43.05
C GLY A 66 -31.09 -1.10 43.32
N ALA A 67 -30.89 -1.48 44.58
CA ALA A 67 -29.76 -2.26 45.11
C ALA A 67 -29.82 -3.77 44.80
N VAL A 68 -28.67 -4.48 44.92
CA VAL A 68 -28.43 -5.59 45.89
C VAL A 68 -27.01 -6.18 45.77
N LEU A 69 -26.54 -6.70 46.91
CA LEU A 69 -25.23 -7.13 47.40
C LEU A 69 -24.60 -8.43 46.81
N ALA A 70 -23.25 -8.46 46.89
CA ALA A 70 -22.31 -9.53 47.30
C ALA A 70 -22.32 -10.90 46.54
N VAL A 71 -21.19 -11.57 46.26
CA VAL A 71 -20.20 -12.14 47.20
C VAL A 71 -18.92 -12.54 46.45
N ALA A 72 -17.77 -12.36 47.10
CA ALA A 72 -16.46 -12.85 46.70
C ALA A 72 -16.29 -14.37 47.01
N GLY A 73 -15.60 -15.09 46.12
CA GLY A 73 -15.19 -16.48 46.35
C GLY A 73 -13.92 -16.82 45.58
N ALA A 74 -12.80 -16.90 46.31
CA ALA A 74 -11.51 -17.34 45.82
C ALA A 74 -11.44 -18.87 45.71
N GLY A 75 -10.77 -19.39 44.69
CA GLY A 75 -10.46 -20.81 44.54
C GLY A 75 -9.16 -21.00 43.76
N VAL A 76 -8.09 -21.32 44.48
CA VAL A 76 -6.75 -21.67 43.96
C VAL A 76 -6.73 -23.13 43.53
N GLY A 77 -6.13 -23.42 42.37
CA GLY A 77 -5.78 -24.77 41.94
C GLY A 77 -4.62 -24.72 40.94
N LEU A 78 -3.46 -25.22 41.36
CA LEU A 78 -2.16 -25.12 40.69
C LEU A 78 -1.73 -26.50 40.17
N VAL A 79 -1.03 -26.49 39.03
CA VAL A 79 -0.10 -27.48 38.45
C VAL A 79 -0.65 -28.70 37.70
N GLY A 80 -0.34 -28.74 36.40
CA GLY A 80 -0.18 -29.94 35.60
C GLY A 80 0.83 -29.69 34.48
N ALA A 81 2.06 -30.20 34.65
CA ALA A 81 3.09 -30.19 33.61
C ALA A 81 2.75 -31.23 32.52
N GLY A 82 2.79 -30.82 31.25
CA GLY A 82 2.56 -31.68 30.09
C GLY A 82 3.58 -31.39 29.00
N THR A 83 4.33 -32.41 28.64
CA THR A 83 5.42 -32.49 27.68
C THR A 83 5.06 -32.00 26.27
N ALA A 84 6.01 -31.36 25.60
CA ALA A 84 5.98 -31.09 24.17
C ALA A 84 5.81 -32.39 23.37
N ALA A 85 4.67 -32.55 22.71
CA ALA A 85 4.43 -33.57 21.71
C ALA A 85 4.21 -32.87 20.35
N ALA A 86 4.83 -33.43 19.32
CA ALA A 86 4.85 -32.94 17.95
C ALA A 86 3.45 -32.62 17.42
N ALA A 87 3.34 -31.50 16.68
CA ALA A 87 2.13 -31.13 15.95
C ALA A 87 1.76 -32.24 14.94
N PRO A 88 0.50 -32.68 14.87
CA PRO A 88 0.08 -33.58 13.81
C PRO A 88 0.03 -32.80 12.49
N GLU A 89 0.48 -33.44 11.40
CA GLU A 89 0.17 -33.00 10.05
C GLU A 89 -1.36 -32.96 9.90
N VAL A 90 -1.92 -31.76 9.74
CA VAL A 90 -3.32 -31.60 9.37
C VAL A 90 -3.41 -31.92 7.89
N GLU A 91 -3.73 -33.17 7.55
CA GLU A 91 -4.33 -33.46 6.27
C GLU A 91 -5.63 -32.66 6.19
N ALA A 92 -5.63 -31.60 5.37
CA ALA A 92 -6.82 -30.84 5.06
C ALA A 92 -7.85 -31.81 4.46
N GLU A 93 -8.85 -32.22 5.26
CA GLU A 93 -9.99 -32.97 4.74
C GLU A 93 -10.58 -32.19 3.57
N ALA A 94 -10.58 -32.84 2.41
CA ALA A 94 -11.20 -32.31 1.21
C ALA A 94 -12.65 -31.97 1.54
N ASP A 95 -12.99 -30.69 1.35
CA ASP A 95 -14.33 -30.14 1.47
C ASP A 95 -15.33 -31.12 0.82
N ARG A 96 -16.25 -31.70 1.62
CA ARG A 96 -17.27 -32.64 1.13
C ARG A 96 -18.26 -31.98 0.14
N ASP A 97 -18.09 -30.68 -0.12
CA ASP A 97 -18.75 -29.90 -1.17
C ASP A 97 -17.89 -29.76 -2.46
N LEU A 98 -16.91 -30.64 -2.70
CA LEU A 98 -16.28 -30.85 -4.02
C LEU A 98 -17.12 -31.77 -4.94
N GLY A 99 -18.33 -32.13 -4.51
CA GLY A 99 -19.25 -32.97 -5.27
C GLY A 99 -19.82 -32.25 -6.49
N GLY A 100 -19.09 -32.22 -7.61
CA GLY A 100 -19.60 -32.05 -8.99
C GLY A 100 -20.43 -30.80 -9.34
N GLY A 101 -20.73 -29.92 -8.38
CA GLY A 101 -21.50 -28.69 -8.58
C GLY A 101 -20.57 -27.48 -8.68
N ARG A 102 -20.71 -26.68 -9.73
CA ARG A 102 -20.05 -25.37 -9.83
C ARG A 102 -20.48 -24.49 -8.66
N ARG A 103 -19.55 -24.07 -7.79
CA ARG A 103 -19.87 -23.04 -6.78
C ARG A 103 -20.22 -21.74 -7.48
N ARG A 104 -21.20 -21.04 -6.92
CA ARG A 104 -21.71 -19.77 -7.47
C ARG A 104 -20.82 -18.58 -7.13
N ASP A 105 -19.87 -18.73 -6.20
CA ASP A 105 -18.88 -17.70 -5.82
C ASP A 105 -17.68 -17.65 -6.75
N GLY A 106 -17.51 -18.64 -7.63
CA GLY A 106 -16.40 -18.73 -8.57
C GLY A 106 -15.07 -19.20 -7.97
N LEU A 107 -14.91 -19.36 -6.65
CA LEU A 107 -13.60 -19.71 -6.09
C LEU A 107 -13.36 -21.23 -6.05
N ASN A 108 -13.41 -21.90 -7.20
CA ASN A 108 -13.32 -23.37 -7.37
C ASN A 108 -11.87 -23.90 -7.48
N PHE A 109 -10.99 -23.56 -6.53
CA PHE A 109 -9.62 -24.11 -6.44
C PHE A 109 -9.30 -24.63 -5.05
N LYS A 110 -8.38 -25.60 -4.94
CA LYS A 110 -7.83 -26.00 -3.63
C LYS A 110 -6.84 -24.93 -3.17
N PRO A 111 -6.97 -24.36 -1.95
CA PRO A 111 -6.01 -23.37 -1.46
C PRO A 111 -4.58 -23.89 -1.46
N VAL A 112 -3.63 -23.02 -1.79
CA VAL A 112 -2.19 -23.28 -1.62
C VAL A 112 -1.88 -23.25 -0.12
N ALA A 113 -1.04 -24.17 0.34
CA ALA A 113 -0.59 -24.18 1.74
C ALA A 113 0.53 -23.15 1.95
N PRO A 114 0.61 -22.52 3.15
CA PRO A 114 1.76 -21.69 3.52
C PRO A 114 3.08 -22.45 3.35
N ASN A 115 4.08 -21.82 2.75
CA ASN A 115 5.38 -22.42 2.50
C ASN A 115 6.48 -21.35 2.50
N THR A 116 7.74 -21.77 2.34
CA THR A 116 8.93 -20.89 2.33
C THR A 116 9.80 -21.10 1.08
N GLU A 117 9.20 -21.58 0.00
CA GLU A 117 9.92 -21.99 -1.21
C GLU A 117 10.47 -20.79 -2.01
N ASP A 118 11.60 -20.95 -2.68
CA ASP A 118 12.17 -19.92 -3.58
C ASP A 118 11.58 -20.01 -5.00
N ARG A 119 10.24 -20.05 -5.09
CA ARG A 119 9.49 -20.11 -6.35
C ARG A 119 8.05 -19.64 -6.15
N ILE A 120 7.37 -19.41 -7.27
CA ILE A 120 5.91 -19.27 -7.29
C ILE A 120 5.27 -20.65 -7.07
N VAL A 121 4.29 -20.71 -6.17
CA VAL A 121 3.44 -21.89 -5.95
C VAL A 121 2.00 -21.50 -6.23
N THR A 122 1.38 -22.13 -7.23
CA THR A 122 -0.03 -21.94 -7.62
C THR A 122 -0.89 -23.13 -7.19
N PRO A 123 -2.23 -23.05 -7.26
CA PRO A 123 -3.07 -24.19 -6.97
C PRO A 123 -2.87 -25.32 -7.99
N GLU A 124 -3.27 -26.53 -7.61
CA GLU A 124 -3.31 -27.65 -8.56
C GLU A 124 -4.21 -27.31 -9.77
N GLY A 125 -3.74 -27.67 -10.97
CA GLY A 125 -4.43 -27.34 -12.23
C GLY A 125 -4.07 -25.97 -12.82
N TYR A 126 -3.21 -25.19 -12.15
CA TYR A 126 -2.70 -23.91 -12.65
C TYR A 126 -1.24 -23.99 -13.09
N GLU A 127 -0.86 -23.06 -13.96
CA GLU A 127 0.50 -22.76 -14.39
C GLU A 127 0.84 -21.31 -14.09
N SER A 128 2.15 -21.01 -14.03
CA SER A 128 2.65 -19.64 -13.95
C SER A 128 3.87 -19.42 -14.84
N ALA A 129 4.12 -18.16 -15.19
CA ALA A 129 5.30 -17.75 -15.95
C ALA A 129 5.67 -16.29 -15.64
N VAL A 130 6.96 -16.00 -15.65
CA VAL A 130 7.45 -14.62 -15.66
C VAL A 130 7.05 -13.95 -16.98
N VAL A 131 6.43 -12.78 -16.88
CA VAL A 131 6.10 -11.90 -18.01
C VAL A 131 7.31 -11.04 -18.35
N ILE A 132 7.77 -10.24 -17.39
CA ILE A 132 8.94 -9.35 -17.52
C ILE A 132 9.57 -9.16 -16.15
N ARG A 133 10.89 -8.91 -16.10
CA ARG A 133 11.68 -8.78 -14.86
C ARG A 133 12.68 -7.65 -14.96
N TRP A 134 13.14 -7.16 -13.81
CA TRP A 134 14.13 -6.09 -13.72
C TRP A 134 15.29 -6.30 -14.70
N GLY A 135 15.62 -5.26 -15.47
CA GLY A 135 16.70 -5.31 -16.46
C GLY A 135 16.28 -5.79 -17.86
N ASP A 136 15.09 -6.39 -18.02
CA ASP A 136 14.61 -6.79 -19.35
C ASP A 136 14.36 -5.57 -20.25
N PRO A 137 14.56 -5.68 -21.58
CA PRO A 137 14.31 -4.60 -22.52
C PRO A 137 12.87 -4.07 -22.50
N VAL A 138 12.71 -2.76 -22.29
CA VAL A 138 11.43 -2.06 -22.48
C VAL A 138 11.49 -1.25 -23.77
N LEU A 139 12.55 -0.46 -23.96
CA LEU A 139 12.71 0.38 -25.14
C LEU A 139 13.56 -0.30 -26.22
N PRO A 140 13.30 0.00 -27.50
CA PRO A 140 14.15 -0.41 -28.62
C PRO A 140 15.62 -0.02 -28.38
N GLY A 141 16.53 -0.99 -28.59
CA GLY A 141 17.97 -0.77 -28.37
C GLY A 141 18.40 -0.75 -26.91
N ALA A 142 17.55 -1.19 -25.96
CA ALA A 142 18.01 -1.56 -24.63
C ALA A 142 19.03 -2.71 -24.74
N PRO A 143 20.19 -2.63 -24.06
CA PRO A 143 21.15 -3.72 -24.07
C PRO A 143 20.60 -4.93 -23.30
N LYS A 144 21.16 -6.12 -23.56
CA LYS A 144 20.93 -7.28 -22.71
C LYS A 144 21.36 -6.94 -21.28
N PHE A 145 20.55 -7.32 -20.30
CA PHE A 145 20.89 -7.12 -18.90
C PHE A 145 22.21 -7.80 -18.55
N ASP A 146 23.12 -7.03 -17.96
CA ASP A 146 24.40 -7.47 -17.41
C ASP A 146 24.53 -6.87 -16.02
N PHE A 147 24.31 -7.70 -15.00
CA PHE A 147 24.27 -7.28 -13.60
C PHE A 147 25.58 -6.60 -13.16
N ASP A 148 26.72 -7.09 -13.66
CA ASP A 148 28.05 -6.59 -13.27
C ASP A 148 28.49 -5.36 -14.08
N ARG A 149 27.72 -4.97 -15.11
CA ARG A 149 28.04 -3.85 -16.02
C ARG A 149 26.83 -2.98 -16.33
N GLN A 150 26.08 -2.65 -15.29
CA GLN A 150 24.96 -1.71 -15.38
C GLN A 150 25.45 -0.29 -15.71
N THR A 151 24.62 0.50 -16.38
CA THR A 151 24.86 1.93 -16.63
C THR A 151 23.53 2.69 -16.55
N PRO A 152 23.52 3.99 -16.22
CA PRO A 152 22.28 4.77 -16.20
C PRO A 152 21.53 4.73 -17.53
N ALA A 153 22.28 4.80 -18.65
CA ALA A 153 21.71 4.77 -20.00
C ALA A 153 21.09 3.43 -20.38
N ALA A 154 21.62 2.31 -19.87
CA ALA A 154 21.02 0.99 -20.03
C ALA A 154 19.74 0.86 -19.21
N GLN A 155 19.81 1.19 -17.91
CA GLN A 155 18.70 1.05 -16.98
C GLN A 155 17.51 1.93 -17.39
N ALA A 156 17.74 3.12 -17.93
CA ALA A 156 16.70 4.02 -18.45
C ALA A 156 15.90 3.45 -19.63
N LYS A 157 16.35 2.33 -20.23
CA LYS A 157 15.67 1.62 -21.33
C LYS A 157 15.14 0.24 -20.93
N GLN A 158 15.43 -0.21 -19.73
CA GLN A 158 15.09 -1.53 -19.21
C GLN A 158 13.95 -1.43 -18.19
N PHE A 159 13.31 -2.56 -17.88
CA PHE A 159 12.32 -2.63 -16.82
C PHE A 159 12.98 -2.24 -15.48
N GLY A 160 12.29 -1.43 -14.68
CA GLY A 160 12.81 -0.92 -13.42
C GLY A 160 12.92 -1.99 -12.32
N TYR A 161 13.42 -1.58 -11.16
CA TYR A 161 13.56 -2.44 -9.98
C TYR A 161 12.27 -2.49 -9.18
N ASN A 162 12.19 -3.41 -8.20
CA ASN A 162 11.07 -3.61 -7.26
C ASN A 162 9.73 -3.17 -7.85
N ASN A 163 9.27 -3.96 -8.83
CA ASN A 163 7.98 -3.71 -9.44
C ASN A 163 6.87 -3.90 -8.43
N ASP A 164 5.95 -2.95 -8.41
CA ASP A 164 4.83 -2.90 -7.48
C ASP A 164 3.52 -2.96 -8.26
N PHE A 165 2.60 -2.00 -8.12
CA PHE A 165 1.35 -1.92 -8.88
C PHE A 165 1.51 -2.39 -10.32
N CYS A 166 0.55 -3.18 -10.78
CA CYS A 166 0.40 -3.59 -12.16
C CYS A 166 -1.01 -3.25 -12.63
N GLY A 167 -1.13 -2.61 -13.79
CA GLY A 167 -2.42 -2.31 -14.42
C GLY A 167 -2.41 -2.65 -15.90
N LEU A 168 -3.54 -3.13 -16.43
CA LEU A 168 -3.70 -3.42 -17.85
C LEU A 168 -4.67 -2.44 -18.50
N VAL A 169 -4.21 -1.76 -19.56
CA VAL A 169 -5.07 -0.95 -20.44
C VAL A 169 -5.20 -1.67 -21.79
N PRO A 170 -6.40 -2.14 -22.18
CA PRO A 170 -6.57 -2.87 -23.43
C PRO A 170 -6.37 -1.95 -24.65
N LEU A 171 -5.61 -2.41 -25.66
CA LEU A 171 -5.43 -1.67 -26.92
C LEU A 171 -6.54 -1.92 -27.94
N ASN A 172 -7.09 -3.14 -27.97
CA ASN A 172 -8.17 -3.59 -28.85
C ASN A 172 -8.67 -4.98 -28.39
N HIS A 173 -9.60 -5.60 -29.14
CA HIS A 173 -10.16 -6.92 -28.82
C HIS A 173 -9.20 -8.12 -29.05
N TRP A 174 -7.91 -7.92 -29.33
CA TRP A 174 -7.00 -8.97 -29.82
C TRP A 174 -6.03 -9.54 -28.77
N ASN A 175 -6.41 -9.60 -27.49
CA ASN A 175 -5.54 -10.07 -26.41
C ASN A 175 -4.20 -9.30 -26.34
N ARG A 176 -4.27 -7.97 -26.47
CA ARG A 176 -3.14 -7.05 -26.37
C ARG A 176 -3.46 -5.95 -25.38
N TRP A 177 -2.52 -5.70 -24.47
CA TRP A 177 -2.65 -4.70 -23.43
C TRP A 177 -1.38 -3.86 -23.34
N LEU A 178 -1.54 -2.63 -22.89
CA LEU A 178 -0.45 -1.88 -22.29
C LEU A 178 -0.45 -2.20 -20.80
N MET A 179 0.56 -2.95 -20.37
CA MET A 179 0.83 -3.19 -18.98
C MET A 179 1.64 -2.03 -18.43
N VAL A 180 1.15 -1.40 -17.38
CA VAL A 180 1.88 -0.36 -16.65
C VAL A 180 2.27 -0.91 -15.31
N SER A 181 3.56 -0.80 -14.98
CA SER A 181 4.11 -1.28 -13.72
C SER A 181 4.85 -0.17 -13.00
N ASN A 182 4.55 0.02 -11.72
CA ASN A 182 5.32 0.89 -10.84
C ASN A 182 6.67 0.26 -10.49
N HIS A 183 7.64 1.08 -10.14
CA HIS A 183 8.96 0.71 -9.63
C HIS A 183 9.24 1.54 -8.39
N GLU A 184 8.88 0.97 -7.25
CA GLU A 184 8.72 1.69 -5.99
C GLU A 184 10.06 2.20 -5.47
N TYR A 185 11.03 1.29 -5.27
CA TYR A 185 12.33 1.64 -4.71
C TYR A 185 13.48 0.83 -5.29
N THR A 186 14.70 1.17 -4.88
CA THR A 186 15.92 0.36 -5.09
C THR A 186 16.56 0.00 -3.78
N THR A 187 17.25 -1.14 -3.80
CA THR A 187 18.06 -1.65 -2.69
C THR A 187 19.50 -1.75 -3.14
N GLU A 188 20.30 -0.70 -2.92
CA GLU A 188 21.63 -0.61 -3.52
C GLU A 188 22.57 -1.76 -3.10
N GLU A 189 22.36 -2.35 -1.93
CA GLU A 189 23.04 -3.56 -1.44
C GLU A 189 22.77 -4.82 -2.29
N PHE A 190 21.67 -4.83 -3.04
CA PHE A 190 21.24 -5.90 -3.94
C PHE A 190 21.47 -5.54 -5.42
N LEU A 191 21.55 -4.25 -5.76
CA LEU A 191 21.88 -3.79 -7.11
C LEU A 191 23.37 -3.89 -7.42
N PHE A 192 24.25 -3.74 -6.42
CA PHE A 192 25.69 -3.62 -6.63
C PHE A 192 26.51 -4.55 -5.73
N LYS A 193 27.42 -5.32 -6.33
CA LYS A 193 28.48 -6.02 -5.58
C LYS A 193 29.37 -4.99 -4.89
N ASN A 194 29.81 -5.33 -3.67
CA ASN A 194 30.72 -4.50 -2.87
C ASN A 194 30.20 -3.07 -2.63
N TRP A 195 28.90 -2.92 -2.43
CA TRP A 195 28.27 -1.64 -2.13
C TRP A 195 28.90 -0.95 -0.91
N ASP A 196 29.34 0.30 -1.09
CA ASP A 196 29.79 1.17 0.00
C ASP A 196 28.74 2.25 0.27
N ALA A 197 27.87 2.00 1.24
CA ALA A 197 26.85 2.96 1.68
C ALA A 197 27.47 4.28 2.19
N ALA A 198 28.75 4.30 2.59
CA ALA A 198 29.42 5.52 3.02
C ALA A 198 29.70 6.47 1.83
N ASN A 199 30.04 5.89 0.68
CA ASN A 199 30.53 6.60 -0.50
C ASN A 199 29.90 6.08 -1.80
N PRO A 200 28.58 6.27 -2.00
CA PRO A 200 27.95 5.94 -3.27
C PRO A 200 28.57 6.78 -4.39
N THR A 201 28.74 6.19 -5.57
CA THR A 201 29.21 6.93 -6.76
C THR A 201 28.04 7.59 -7.49
N ARG A 202 28.32 8.66 -8.25
CA ARG A 202 27.31 9.31 -9.11
C ARG A 202 26.66 8.30 -10.07
N GLU A 203 27.46 7.42 -10.67
CA GLU A 203 26.96 6.40 -11.60
C GLU A 203 25.97 5.44 -10.92
N GLN A 204 26.29 4.92 -9.73
CA GLN A 204 25.37 4.07 -8.96
C GLN A 204 24.07 4.81 -8.60
N THR A 205 24.17 6.07 -8.19
CA THR A 205 22.99 6.91 -7.90
C THR A 205 22.12 7.11 -9.15
N GLU A 206 22.72 7.41 -10.30
CA GLU A 206 21.98 7.62 -11.55
C GLU A 206 21.38 6.32 -12.12
N ILE A 207 22.01 5.17 -11.88
CA ILE A 207 21.41 3.85 -12.13
C ILE A 207 20.15 3.67 -11.26
N ALA A 208 20.25 3.96 -9.95
CA ALA A 208 19.13 3.86 -9.03
C ALA A 208 17.96 4.77 -9.47
N TRP A 209 18.22 6.03 -9.83
CA TRP A 209 17.20 6.95 -10.35
C TRP A 209 16.50 6.43 -11.61
N ALA A 210 17.27 5.82 -12.52
CA ALA A 210 16.73 5.24 -13.74
C ALA A 210 15.96 3.92 -13.49
N ALA A 211 16.14 3.28 -12.34
CA ALA A 211 15.45 2.05 -11.95
C ALA A 211 14.09 2.31 -11.27
N HIS A 212 13.87 3.50 -10.73
CA HIS A 212 12.59 3.95 -10.15
C HIS A 212 11.57 4.40 -11.22
N GLY A 213 10.33 4.67 -10.77
CA GLY A 213 9.27 5.31 -11.54
C GLY A 213 8.30 4.29 -12.09
N LEU A 214 8.09 4.26 -13.42
CA LEU A 214 7.15 3.35 -14.06
C LEU A 214 7.68 2.81 -15.40
N SER A 215 7.17 1.66 -15.81
CA SER A 215 7.30 1.09 -17.15
C SER A 215 5.94 0.92 -17.81
N VAL A 216 5.81 1.36 -19.06
CA VAL A 216 4.70 0.97 -19.95
C VAL A 216 5.25 -0.08 -20.92
N VAL A 217 4.61 -1.24 -20.98
CA VAL A 217 5.04 -2.39 -21.77
C VAL A 217 3.85 -2.96 -22.54
N LEU A 218 3.96 -3.04 -23.86
CA LEU A 218 3.05 -3.82 -24.68
C LEU A 218 3.20 -5.31 -24.31
N VAL A 219 2.10 -5.93 -23.88
CA VAL A 219 2.01 -7.36 -23.62
C VAL A 219 0.95 -8.00 -24.51
N GLU A 220 1.24 -9.20 -24.99
CA GLU A 220 0.35 -9.96 -25.86
C GLU A 220 0.19 -11.38 -25.32
N ARG A 221 -1.04 -11.91 -25.36
CA ARG A 221 -1.25 -13.31 -24.99
C ARG A 221 -0.83 -14.24 -26.12
N ASP A 222 0.05 -15.18 -25.80
CA ASP A 222 0.35 -16.28 -26.69
C ASP A 222 -0.82 -17.29 -26.69
N HIS A 223 -1.53 -17.41 -27.81
CA HIS A 223 -2.70 -18.27 -27.92
C HIS A 223 -2.40 -19.77 -27.70
N ARG A 224 -1.16 -20.21 -27.94
CA ARG A 224 -0.77 -21.62 -27.80
C ARG A 224 -0.52 -21.99 -26.35
N SER A 225 0.27 -21.20 -25.63
CA SER A 225 0.67 -21.47 -24.25
C SER A 225 -0.20 -20.80 -23.20
N GLY A 226 -0.93 -19.73 -23.54
CA GLY A 226 -1.70 -18.92 -22.59
C GLY A 226 -0.86 -17.83 -21.88
N LYS A 227 0.46 -17.84 -22.04
CA LYS A 227 1.39 -16.87 -21.44
C LYS A 227 1.17 -15.46 -21.96
N LEU A 228 1.42 -14.46 -21.11
CA LEU A 228 1.61 -13.08 -21.57
C LEU A 228 3.08 -12.86 -21.94
N VAL A 229 3.31 -12.32 -23.13
CA VAL A 229 4.63 -12.10 -23.70
C VAL A 229 4.85 -10.60 -23.88
N PRO A 230 5.88 -10.00 -23.25
CA PRO A 230 6.21 -8.60 -23.46
C PRO A 230 6.80 -8.41 -24.87
N LYS A 231 6.46 -7.29 -25.48
CA LYS A 231 6.96 -6.88 -26.79
C LYS A 231 7.68 -5.55 -26.65
N VAL A 232 8.89 -5.46 -27.21
CA VAL A 232 9.59 -4.19 -27.36
C VAL A 232 8.93 -3.42 -28.50
N ASP A 233 8.10 -2.45 -28.15
CA ASP A 233 7.33 -1.64 -29.09
C ASP A 233 7.91 -0.22 -29.19
N ARG A 234 7.97 0.33 -30.41
CA ARG A 234 8.49 1.69 -30.66
C ARG A 234 7.47 2.79 -30.39
N THR A 235 6.19 2.43 -30.34
CA THR A 235 5.09 3.38 -30.19
C THR A 235 4.75 3.53 -28.72
N TYR A 236 4.41 2.44 -28.04
CA TYR A 236 3.79 2.53 -26.72
C TYR A 236 4.75 2.34 -25.55
N ASN A 237 5.83 1.57 -25.71
CA ASN A 237 6.68 1.29 -24.58
C ASN A 237 7.40 2.54 -24.10
N ARG A 238 7.43 2.72 -22.78
CA ARG A 238 7.92 3.95 -22.15
C ARG A 238 8.55 3.66 -20.81
N ARG A 239 9.61 4.39 -20.49
CA ARG A 239 10.12 4.53 -19.12
C ARG A 239 9.81 5.93 -18.61
N ILE A 240 9.27 5.98 -17.40
CA ILE A 240 9.05 7.19 -16.62
C ILE A 240 9.92 7.02 -15.38
N THR A 241 10.76 8.01 -15.07
CA THR A 241 11.80 7.88 -14.04
C THR A 241 11.82 9.10 -13.15
N VAL A 242 12.73 9.09 -12.17
CA VAL A 242 13.00 10.19 -11.23
C VAL A 242 13.47 11.50 -11.90
N THR A 243 13.73 11.49 -13.21
CA THR A 243 14.12 12.68 -14.01
C THR A 243 13.10 13.03 -15.11
N SER A 244 11.98 12.31 -15.24
CA SER A 244 10.96 12.62 -16.24
C SER A 244 10.15 13.87 -15.86
N GLU A 245 9.78 14.72 -16.82
CA GLU A 245 8.94 15.90 -16.55
C GLU A 245 7.49 15.48 -16.26
N PHE A 246 6.93 16.02 -15.16
CA PHE A 246 5.53 15.94 -14.77
C PHE A 246 4.94 17.35 -14.76
N LYS A 247 3.70 17.47 -15.21
CA LYS A 247 2.87 18.66 -15.02
C LYS A 247 2.16 18.57 -13.67
N VAL A 248 2.04 19.68 -12.96
CA VAL A 248 1.19 19.78 -11.76
C VAL A 248 -0.14 20.44 -12.14
N THR A 249 -1.24 19.82 -11.73
CA THR A 249 -2.61 20.36 -11.94
C THR A 249 -3.40 20.33 -10.64
N GLY A 250 -4.55 21.01 -10.64
CA GLY A 250 -5.39 21.16 -9.45
C GLY A 250 -5.08 22.42 -8.63
N PRO A 251 -5.72 22.58 -7.46
CA PRO A 251 -5.76 23.87 -6.75
C PRO A 251 -4.44 24.34 -6.13
N ALA A 252 -3.45 23.46 -5.94
CA ALA A 252 -2.13 23.85 -5.44
C ALA A 252 -1.11 24.05 -6.56
N ALA A 253 -1.45 23.79 -7.83
CA ALA A 253 -0.56 24.11 -8.94
C ALA A 253 -0.26 25.62 -8.97
N GLY A 254 1.01 26.00 -8.99
CA GLY A 254 1.44 27.41 -8.90
C GLY A 254 1.56 27.99 -7.49
N SER A 255 1.24 27.19 -6.48
CA SER A 255 1.42 27.50 -5.05
C SER A 255 2.84 27.99 -4.75
N GLN A 256 2.97 28.91 -3.80
CA GLN A 256 4.29 29.32 -3.30
C GLN A 256 5.07 28.17 -2.66
N PHE A 257 4.38 27.15 -2.13
CA PHE A 257 4.98 25.98 -1.51
C PHE A 257 5.51 24.95 -2.53
N LEU A 258 5.21 25.12 -3.82
CA LEU A 258 5.68 24.24 -4.91
C LEU A 258 6.74 24.90 -5.79
N LYS A 259 7.11 26.15 -5.53
CA LYS A 259 8.12 26.88 -6.30
C LYS A 259 9.52 26.57 -5.80
N THR A 260 10.42 26.29 -6.72
CA THR A 260 11.84 26.02 -6.45
C THR A 260 12.72 26.89 -7.32
N SER A 261 14.04 26.84 -7.14
CA SER A 261 14.93 27.61 -8.00
C SER A 261 14.90 27.13 -9.47
N ALA A 262 14.62 25.85 -9.69
CA ALA A 262 14.53 25.25 -11.02
C ALA A 262 13.16 25.44 -11.69
N ASP A 263 12.10 25.60 -10.90
CA ASP A 263 10.74 25.89 -11.38
C ASP A 263 10.10 27.00 -10.55
N PRO A 264 10.30 28.28 -10.92
CA PRO A 264 9.68 29.41 -10.24
C PRO A 264 8.17 29.51 -10.51
N THR A 265 7.62 28.69 -11.43
CA THR A 265 6.19 28.67 -11.71
C THR A 265 5.44 27.78 -10.74
N GLY A 266 6.07 26.73 -10.19
CA GLY A 266 5.43 25.74 -9.32
C GLY A 266 4.45 24.82 -10.05
N THR A 267 4.69 24.56 -11.34
CA THR A 267 3.79 23.79 -12.22
C THR A 267 4.46 22.65 -12.98
N LYS A 268 5.78 22.46 -12.84
CA LYS A 268 6.56 21.46 -13.57
C LYS A 268 7.60 20.75 -12.71
N VAL A 269 7.35 19.49 -12.35
CA VAL A 269 8.20 18.70 -11.45
C VAL A 269 9.02 17.69 -12.24
N PHE A 270 10.28 17.47 -11.88
CA PHE A 270 11.05 16.37 -12.45
C PHE A 270 10.99 15.16 -11.51
N GLY A 271 10.37 14.10 -12.00
CA GLY A 271 10.33 12.79 -11.37
C GLY A 271 9.06 12.51 -10.59
N THR A 272 8.98 11.22 -10.25
CA THR A 272 8.06 10.63 -9.30
C THR A 272 8.87 9.67 -8.43
N LEU A 273 8.47 9.47 -7.18
CA LEU A 273 9.24 8.74 -6.17
C LEU A 273 8.34 7.77 -5.43
N ASN A 274 8.88 6.59 -5.13
CA ASN A 274 8.22 5.62 -4.27
C ASN A 274 6.80 5.29 -4.75
N ASN A 275 6.71 4.95 -6.04
CA ASN A 275 5.47 4.60 -6.69
C ASN A 275 5.01 3.24 -6.16
N CYS A 276 4.02 3.22 -5.26
CA CYS A 276 3.58 2.04 -4.54
C CYS A 276 2.46 1.30 -5.33
N ALA A 277 1.21 1.35 -4.85
CA ALA A 277 0.03 0.85 -5.53
C ALA A 277 -0.54 1.83 -6.60
N GLY A 278 -1.77 1.57 -7.06
CA GLY A 278 -2.41 2.34 -8.11
C GLY A 278 -3.78 1.82 -8.54
N GLY A 279 -4.33 2.43 -9.58
CA GLY A 279 -5.64 2.06 -10.13
C GLY A 279 -5.75 2.35 -11.63
N VAL A 280 -6.58 1.59 -12.33
CA VAL A 280 -6.91 1.83 -13.75
C VAL A 280 -8.19 2.64 -13.84
N THR A 281 -8.13 3.83 -14.46
CA THR A 281 -9.31 4.66 -14.59
C THR A 281 -10.26 4.14 -15.69
N PRO A 282 -11.58 4.40 -15.58
CA PRO A 282 -12.53 4.09 -16.65
C PRO A 282 -12.25 4.77 -18.00
N TRP A 283 -11.35 5.76 -18.07
CA TRP A 283 -10.94 6.44 -19.30
C TRP A 283 -9.55 5.98 -19.83
N GLY A 284 -9.02 4.89 -19.28
CA GLY A 284 -7.83 4.21 -19.79
C GLY A 284 -6.53 4.95 -19.47
N THR A 285 -6.42 5.50 -18.26
CA THR A 285 -5.18 6.01 -17.67
C THR A 285 -4.87 5.24 -16.38
N ILE A 286 -3.66 5.42 -15.88
CA ILE A 286 -3.17 4.81 -14.64
C ILE A 286 -3.01 5.89 -13.59
N LEU A 287 -3.53 5.65 -12.39
CA LEU A 287 -3.20 6.40 -11.18
C LEU A 287 -2.16 5.62 -10.38
N SER A 288 -1.14 6.30 -9.87
CA SER A 288 -0.10 5.72 -9.01
C SER A 288 0.11 6.65 -7.80
N GLY A 289 0.28 6.05 -6.61
CA GLY A 289 0.56 6.78 -5.38
C GLY A 289 2.06 6.99 -5.17
N GLU A 290 2.48 8.22 -4.84
CA GLU A 290 3.79 8.47 -4.26
C GLU A 290 3.72 8.30 -2.74
N GLU A 291 4.40 7.29 -2.22
CA GLU A 291 4.18 6.78 -0.87
C GLU A 291 5.30 7.24 0.07
N ASN A 292 6.34 6.46 0.35
CA ASN A 292 7.46 6.85 1.20
C ASN A 292 8.45 7.84 0.52
N PHE A 293 7.96 8.92 -0.08
CA PHE A 293 8.76 9.96 -0.74
C PHE A 293 9.69 10.72 0.23
N ASN A 294 9.34 10.79 1.51
CA ASN A 294 10.04 11.57 2.53
C ASN A 294 11.49 11.10 2.74
N GLN A 295 11.77 9.80 2.56
CA GLN A 295 13.08 9.20 2.83
C GLN A 295 14.19 9.65 1.86
N TYR A 296 13.83 10.28 0.74
CA TYR A 296 14.77 10.71 -0.29
C TYR A 296 15.31 12.14 -0.08
N PHE A 297 14.83 12.85 0.95
CA PHE A 297 15.16 14.26 1.18
C PHE A 297 15.99 14.44 2.45
N ALA A 298 17.16 15.04 2.30
CA ALA A 298 18.16 15.23 3.34
C ALA A 298 18.03 16.57 4.07
N ASN A 299 18.72 16.65 5.20
CA ASN A 299 19.06 17.88 5.93
C ASN A 299 17.86 18.69 6.43
N ALA A 300 16.70 18.06 6.61
CA ALA A 300 15.52 18.68 7.22
C ALA A 300 15.82 19.25 8.63
N GLY A 301 16.78 18.67 9.36
CA GLY A 301 17.23 19.16 10.68
C GLY A 301 17.99 20.49 10.65
N ALA A 302 18.46 20.96 9.48
CA ALA A 302 19.08 22.27 9.33
C ALA A 302 18.06 23.40 9.18
N VAL A 303 16.77 23.08 8.98
CA VAL A 303 15.69 24.06 8.86
C VAL A 303 15.37 24.66 10.23
N THR A 304 15.49 25.99 10.35
CA THR A 304 15.30 26.72 11.61
C THR A 304 13.94 27.39 11.74
N ASP A 305 13.22 27.63 10.64
CA ASP A 305 11.87 28.17 10.68
C ASP A 305 10.93 27.19 11.41
N PRO A 306 10.31 27.59 12.54
CA PRO A 306 9.51 26.66 13.34
C PRO A 306 8.30 26.07 12.60
N LYS A 307 7.63 26.87 11.75
CA LYS A 307 6.44 26.42 11.01
C LYS A 307 6.84 25.45 9.90
N VAL A 308 7.95 25.70 9.22
CA VAL A 308 8.48 24.75 8.22
C VAL A 308 8.94 23.47 8.89
N LYS A 309 9.62 23.56 10.04
CA LYS A 309 10.07 22.39 10.81
C LYS A 309 8.89 21.52 11.27
N GLU A 310 7.81 22.12 11.77
CA GLU A 310 6.58 21.42 12.13
C GLU A 310 6.01 20.65 10.93
N ARG A 311 5.89 21.31 9.78
CA ARG A 311 5.42 20.69 8.53
C ARG A 311 6.31 19.53 8.10
N LEU A 312 7.63 19.69 8.10
CA LEU A 312 8.56 18.61 7.74
C LEU A 312 8.45 17.42 8.70
N THR A 313 8.39 17.71 10.01
CA THR A 313 8.31 16.69 11.05
C THR A 313 7.06 15.83 10.89
N ARG A 314 5.89 16.43 10.62
CA ARG A 314 4.63 15.71 10.44
C ARG A 314 4.61 14.76 9.23
N TYR A 315 5.46 15.02 8.24
CA TYR A 315 5.66 14.17 7.06
C TYR A 315 6.86 13.22 7.21
N GLY A 316 7.36 13.03 8.44
CA GLY A 316 8.46 12.11 8.72
C GLY A 316 9.82 12.56 8.18
N LEU A 317 10.02 13.87 7.99
CA LEU A 317 11.34 14.43 7.64
C LEU A 317 12.01 15.02 8.87
N ALA A 318 13.10 14.39 9.29
CA ALA A 318 13.99 14.86 10.33
C ALA A 318 15.43 14.46 10.01
N GLY A 319 16.40 15.15 10.60
CA GLY A 319 17.80 14.72 10.56
C GLY A 319 18.66 15.29 9.43
N ALA A 320 19.77 14.63 9.16
CA ALA A 320 20.87 15.09 8.30
C ALA A 320 20.86 14.36 6.95
N ALA A 321 21.99 13.84 6.50
CA ALA A 321 22.13 13.09 5.25
C ALA A 321 21.19 11.88 5.20
N THR A 322 20.66 11.58 4.01
CA THR A 322 19.83 10.38 3.80
C THR A 322 20.70 9.12 3.75
N THR A 323 20.09 7.95 3.92
CA THR A 323 20.74 6.65 3.70
C THR A 323 21.33 6.53 2.28
N ARG A 324 20.65 7.12 1.28
CA ARG A 324 21.01 7.03 -0.15
C ARG A 324 22.00 8.09 -0.62
N LYS A 325 22.11 9.21 0.10
CA LYS A 325 23.03 10.32 -0.17
C LYS A 325 22.87 10.96 -1.55
N TRP A 326 21.65 10.93 -2.10
CA TRP A 326 21.33 11.53 -3.40
C TRP A 326 21.57 13.05 -3.40
N GLU A 327 21.44 13.70 -2.25
CA GLU A 327 21.71 15.12 -2.04
C GLU A 327 23.15 15.53 -2.39
N ARG A 328 24.10 14.58 -2.44
CA ARG A 328 25.48 14.84 -2.88
C ARG A 328 25.59 15.08 -4.38
N PHE A 329 24.62 14.59 -5.16
CA PHE A 329 24.68 14.58 -6.62
C PHE A 329 23.63 15.44 -7.29
N ASP A 330 22.54 15.76 -6.58
CA ASP A 330 21.49 16.68 -7.00
C ASP A 330 20.90 17.42 -5.79
N LYS A 331 21.05 18.75 -5.78
CA LYS A 331 20.61 19.62 -4.69
C LYS A 331 19.10 19.59 -4.44
N ARG A 332 18.28 19.09 -5.37
CA ARG A 332 16.82 18.98 -5.17
C ARG A 332 16.47 18.06 -4.00
N PHE A 333 17.34 17.10 -3.69
CA PHE A 333 17.18 16.20 -2.55
C PHE A 333 17.72 16.77 -1.24
N ASP A 334 18.20 18.02 -1.22
CA ASP A 334 18.63 18.72 -0.01
C ASP A 334 17.60 19.77 0.40
N VAL A 335 16.84 19.53 1.46
CA VAL A 335 15.80 20.45 1.95
C VAL A 335 16.39 21.78 2.40
N ALA A 336 17.67 21.82 2.81
CA ALA A 336 18.33 23.07 3.17
C ALA A 336 18.65 23.95 1.95
N GLN A 337 18.74 23.37 0.74
CA GLN A 337 19.03 24.07 -0.50
C GLN A 337 17.78 24.32 -1.35
N GLU A 338 16.85 23.36 -1.42
CA GLU A 338 15.58 23.44 -2.14
C GLU A 338 14.40 23.05 -1.21
N PRO A 339 14.02 23.92 -0.25
CA PRO A 339 13.08 23.57 0.83
C PRO A 339 11.67 23.19 0.37
N ASN A 340 11.29 23.63 -0.84
CA ASN A 340 9.98 23.33 -1.41
C ASN A 340 9.99 22.08 -2.32
N GLU A 341 11.14 21.49 -2.63
CA GLU A 341 11.17 20.31 -3.53
C GLU A 341 10.41 19.13 -2.91
N VAL A 342 10.57 18.90 -1.61
CA VAL A 342 9.83 17.85 -0.88
C VAL A 342 8.31 18.01 -0.98
N ASN A 343 7.80 19.24 -1.14
CA ASN A 343 6.36 19.50 -1.28
C ASN A 343 5.83 19.10 -2.66
N ARG A 344 6.71 18.82 -3.63
CA ARG A 344 6.38 18.47 -5.01
C ARG A 344 6.26 16.94 -5.23
N PHE A 345 6.34 16.19 -4.14
CA PHE A 345 6.15 14.75 -4.06
C PHE A 345 5.13 14.39 -2.97
N GLY A 346 4.61 13.16 -2.99
CA GLY A 346 3.51 12.71 -2.15
C GLY A 346 2.15 12.96 -2.78
N TRP A 347 2.07 12.88 -4.11
CA TRP A 347 0.85 13.12 -4.88
C TRP A 347 0.44 11.84 -5.61
N VAL A 348 -0.86 11.71 -5.88
CA VAL A 348 -1.33 10.79 -6.93
C VAL A 348 -0.89 11.32 -8.29
N VAL A 349 -0.25 10.48 -9.08
CA VAL A 349 0.17 10.78 -10.45
C VAL A 349 -0.67 10.04 -11.48
N GLU A 350 -0.97 10.67 -12.62
CA GLU A 350 -1.72 10.07 -13.73
C GLU A 350 -0.85 9.92 -14.98
N ILE A 351 -0.83 8.69 -15.53
CA ILE A 351 -0.16 8.33 -16.78
C ILE A 351 -1.19 7.93 -17.83
N ASP A 352 -1.08 8.48 -19.04
CA ASP A 352 -1.82 7.96 -20.21
C ASP A 352 -0.91 6.99 -21.00
N PRO A 353 -1.07 5.66 -20.84
CA PRO A 353 -0.27 4.71 -21.61
C PRO A 353 -0.65 4.71 -23.10
N LEU A 354 -1.86 5.17 -23.46
CA LEU A 354 -2.32 5.22 -24.85
C LEU A 354 -1.74 6.41 -25.63
N ASP A 355 -1.15 7.40 -24.95
CA ASP A 355 -0.42 8.51 -25.53
C ASP A 355 1.04 8.53 -25.05
N PRO A 356 1.98 7.88 -25.76
CA PRO A 356 3.37 7.73 -25.32
C PRO A 356 4.12 9.06 -25.18
N ASN A 357 3.60 10.15 -25.77
CA ASN A 357 4.20 11.47 -25.72
C ASN A 357 3.54 12.39 -24.68
N SER A 358 2.48 11.93 -23.98
CA SER A 358 1.83 12.75 -22.97
C SER A 358 2.77 13.06 -21.81
N THR A 359 2.73 14.28 -21.29
CA THR A 359 3.38 14.60 -20.02
C THR A 359 2.52 14.01 -18.89
N PRO A 360 3.09 13.15 -18.02
CA PRO A 360 2.45 12.72 -16.78
C PRO A 360 1.95 13.88 -15.91
N VAL A 361 0.92 13.65 -15.11
CA VAL A 361 0.28 14.68 -14.27
C VAL A 361 0.38 14.33 -12.80
N LYS A 362 0.65 15.31 -11.92
CA LYS A 362 0.44 15.21 -10.48
C LYS A 362 -0.85 15.96 -10.09
N HIS A 363 -1.82 15.27 -9.49
CA HIS A 363 -3.13 15.84 -9.16
C HIS A 363 -3.18 16.38 -7.73
N THR A 364 -3.08 17.70 -7.57
CA THR A 364 -3.04 18.28 -6.22
C THR A 364 -4.38 18.30 -5.51
N ALA A 365 -5.50 18.13 -6.24
CA ALA A 365 -6.83 18.14 -5.64
C ALA A 365 -7.09 16.91 -4.76
N LEU A 366 -6.29 15.85 -4.92
CA LEU A 366 -6.34 14.62 -4.14
C LEU A 366 -5.56 14.71 -2.81
N GLY A 367 -4.90 15.86 -2.56
CA GLY A 367 -4.12 16.10 -1.35
C GLY A 367 -2.73 15.47 -1.39
N ARG A 368 -1.89 15.87 -0.44
CA ARG A 368 -0.49 15.44 -0.34
C ARG A 368 -0.24 14.64 0.94
N PHE A 369 0.21 13.40 0.79
CA PHE A 369 0.57 12.48 1.88
C PHE A 369 1.26 11.24 1.28
N LYS A 370 1.46 10.17 2.05
CA LYS A 370 2.06 8.93 1.55
C LYS A 370 0.97 8.08 0.92
N HIS A 371 0.66 8.38 -0.34
CA HIS A 371 -0.40 7.66 -1.04
C HIS A 371 0.07 6.25 -1.33
N GLU A 372 -0.62 5.26 -0.77
CA GLU A 372 -0.51 3.88 -1.26
C GLU A 372 -0.89 3.85 -2.75
N GLY A 373 -2.05 4.40 -3.07
CA GLY A 373 -2.59 4.45 -4.42
C GLY A 373 -3.87 5.28 -4.46
N ALA A 374 -4.56 5.23 -5.60
CA ALA A 374 -5.87 5.82 -5.74
C ALA A 374 -6.73 5.00 -6.70
N ASN A 375 -7.80 4.42 -6.17
CA ASN A 375 -8.79 3.69 -6.97
C ASN A 375 -10.07 4.50 -7.12
N VAL A 376 -10.66 4.46 -8.33
CA VAL A 376 -11.78 5.31 -8.69
C VAL A 376 -13.04 4.52 -9.05
N ILE A 377 -14.20 5.06 -8.68
CA ILE A 377 -15.51 4.59 -9.12
C ILE A 377 -16.32 5.74 -9.71
N ILE A 378 -17.09 5.43 -10.75
CA ILE A 378 -18.12 6.36 -11.23
C ILE A 378 -19.35 6.23 -10.34
N ALA A 379 -19.67 7.31 -9.63
CA ALA A 379 -20.88 7.42 -8.81
C ALA A 379 -22.15 7.26 -9.66
N ARG A 380 -23.28 6.99 -8.99
CA ARG A 380 -24.58 6.86 -9.68
C ARG A 380 -25.02 8.15 -10.38
N ASP A 381 -24.56 9.30 -9.88
CA ASP A 381 -24.76 10.59 -10.54
C ASP A 381 -23.68 10.91 -11.59
N GLY A 382 -22.78 9.98 -11.89
CA GLY A 382 -21.76 10.16 -12.92
C GLY A 382 -20.55 11.00 -12.48
N ARG A 383 -20.46 11.49 -11.25
CA ARG A 383 -19.20 12.05 -10.72
C ARG A 383 -18.18 10.94 -10.48
N VAL A 384 -16.90 11.30 -10.52
CA VAL A 384 -15.79 10.41 -10.17
C VAL A 384 -15.55 10.51 -8.67
N VAL A 385 -15.38 9.36 -8.03
CA VAL A 385 -14.99 9.28 -6.61
C VAL A 385 -13.68 8.51 -6.54
N ALA A 386 -12.68 9.07 -5.87
CA ALA A 386 -11.40 8.41 -5.59
C ALA A 386 -11.29 8.12 -4.09
N TYR A 387 -10.79 6.94 -3.73
CA TYR A 387 -10.47 6.57 -2.34
C TYR A 387 -8.96 6.33 -2.23
N MET A 388 -8.37 6.76 -1.11
CA MET A 388 -6.92 6.80 -0.90
C MET A 388 -6.58 6.45 0.56
N GLY A 389 -5.59 5.58 0.76
CA GLY A 389 -4.93 5.33 2.04
C GLY A 389 -3.67 6.19 2.20
N ASP A 390 -3.34 6.51 3.45
CA ASP A 390 -2.10 7.19 3.84
C ASP A 390 -1.28 6.22 4.70
N ASP A 391 -0.32 5.52 4.10
CA ASP A 391 0.40 4.42 4.74
C ASP A 391 1.43 4.94 5.76
N GLU A 392 0.92 5.25 6.94
CA GLU A 392 1.72 5.48 8.12
C GLU A 392 0.92 5.10 9.37
N ARG A 393 1.61 4.64 10.41
CA ARG A 393 0.95 4.33 11.67
C ARG A 393 0.19 5.56 12.16
N PHE A 394 -1.08 5.36 12.50
CA PHE A 394 -2.00 6.37 13.00
C PHE A 394 -2.42 7.45 11.99
N ASP A 395 -2.08 7.32 10.71
CA ASP A 395 -2.62 8.20 9.67
C ASP A 395 -3.99 7.72 9.16
N TYR A 396 -4.44 8.25 8.03
CA TYR A 396 -5.86 8.42 7.76
C TYR A 396 -6.30 7.83 6.41
N MET A 397 -7.61 7.62 6.27
CA MET A 397 -8.23 7.27 5.00
C MET A 397 -8.96 8.48 4.40
N TYR A 398 -8.80 8.68 3.10
CA TYR A 398 -9.28 9.87 2.38
C TYR A 398 -10.23 9.51 1.23
N LYS A 399 -11.01 10.51 0.82
CA LYS A 399 -11.95 10.44 -0.30
C LYS A 399 -11.91 11.73 -1.09
N PHE A 400 -11.98 11.65 -2.41
CA PHE A 400 -12.18 12.78 -3.31
C PHE A 400 -13.45 12.57 -4.13
N VAL A 401 -14.22 13.64 -4.37
CA VAL A 401 -15.38 13.63 -5.27
C VAL A 401 -15.25 14.75 -6.29
N SER A 402 -15.23 14.43 -7.58
CA SER A 402 -15.10 15.42 -8.66
C SER A 402 -16.30 16.36 -8.74
N ASP A 403 -16.07 17.59 -9.21
CA ASP A 403 -17.16 18.54 -9.49
C ASP A 403 -17.90 18.17 -10.78
N GLU A 404 -17.15 17.71 -11.78
CA GLU A 404 -17.64 17.37 -13.10
C GLU A 404 -17.97 15.89 -13.25
N ARG A 405 -18.77 15.56 -14.26
CA ARG A 405 -19.22 14.20 -14.54
C ARG A 405 -18.34 13.53 -15.59
N TYR A 406 -18.17 12.23 -15.43
CA TYR A 406 -17.59 11.32 -16.40
C TYR A 406 -18.36 11.37 -17.73
N LYS A 407 -17.62 11.51 -18.83
CA LYS A 407 -18.14 11.34 -20.18
C LYS A 407 -17.88 9.91 -20.64
N PRO A 408 -18.93 9.10 -20.90
CA PRO A 408 -18.75 7.72 -21.32
C PRO A 408 -18.14 7.60 -22.71
N GLY A 409 -17.46 6.48 -22.94
CA GLY A 409 -16.88 6.08 -24.22
C GLY A 409 -15.42 6.51 -24.40
N ASN A 410 -14.80 6.01 -25.48
CA ASN A 410 -13.35 6.10 -25.70
C ASN A 410 -12.95 7.15 -26.76
N SER A 411 -13.86 8.06 -27.11
CA SER A 411 -13.52 9.13 -28.05
C SER A 411 -12.43 10.03 -27.48
N ARG A 412 -11.57 10.59 -28.34
CA ARG A 412 -10.54 11.56 -27.91
C ARG A 412 -11.13 12.68 -27.05
N TYR A 413 -12.27 13.24 -27.47
CA TYR A 413 -12.96 14.29 -26.71
C TYR A 413 -13.40 13.83 -25.30
N ALA A 414 -13.98 12.63 -25.18
CA ALA A 414 -14.37 12.08 -23.88
C ALA A 414 -13.15 11.84 -22.98
N ARG A 415 -12.08 11.24 -23.52
CA ARG A 415 -10.83 10.99 -22.77
C ARG A 415 -10.17 12.30 -22.29
N GLU A 416 -10.05 13.29 -23.17
CA GLU A 416 -9.44 14.59 -22.81
C GLU A 416 -10.25 15.40 -21.79
N HIS A 417 -11.57 15.18 -21.74
CA HIS A 417 -12.42 15.67 -20.66
C HIS A 417 -12.15 14.90 -19.36
N ASN A 418 -12.16 13.56 -19.43
CA ASN A 418 -12.08 12.71 -18.25
C ASN A 418 -10.75 12.81 -17.50
N LYS A 419 -9.62 12.99 -18.22
CA LYS A 419 -8.29 13.25 -17.64
C LYS A 419 -8.21 14.51 -16.76
N LYS A 420 -9.23 15.36 -16.75
CA LYS A 420 -9.28 16.59 -15.93
C LYS A 420 -10.23 16.47 -14.73
N LEU A 421 -10.92 15.33 -14.58
CA LEU A 421 -11.92 15.15 -13.52
C LEU A 421 -11.31 15.13 -12.12
N LEU A 422 -10.02 14.82 -12.02
CA LEU A 422 -9.27 14.83 -10.76
C LEU A 422 -8.64 16.20 -10.44
N ASP A 423 -8.83 17.22 -11.29
CA ASP A 423 -8.29 18.57 -11.04
C ASP A 423 -9.22 19.43 -10.17
N LYS A 424 -10.51 19.08 -10.09
CA LYS A 424 -11.55 19.89 -9.42
C LYS A 424 -12.59 19.00 -8.74
N GLY A 425 -12.79 19.24 -7.46
CA GLY A 425 -13.69 18.48 -6.61
C GLY A 425 -13.53 18.87 -5.16
N THR A 426 -14.04 18.02 -4.28
CA THR A 426 -13.90 18.17 -2.83
C THR A 426 -13.08 17.00 -2.26
N LEU A 427 -12.06 17.32 -1.46
CA LEU A 427 -11.26 16.38 -0.69
C LEU A 427 -11.84 16.21 0.71
N TYR A 428 -11.89 14.97 1.19
CA TYR A 428 -12.43 14.56 2.48
C TYR A 428 -11.50 13.61 3.22
N VAL A 429 -11.63 13.54 4.54
CA VAL A 429 -11.00 12.55 5.41
C VAL A 429 -12.04 11.79 6.24
N ALA A 430 -11.78 10.52 6.54
CA ALA A 430 -12.70 9.66 7.28
C ALA A 430 -12.69 9.94 8.79
N LYS A 431 -13.87 9.83 9.40
CA LYS A 431 -14.04 9.66 10.84
C LYS A 431 -14.97 8.46 11.10
N PHE A 432 -14.48 7.50 11.87
CA PHE A 432 -15.18 6.29 12.28
C PHE A 432 -15.66 6.38 13.73
N THR A 433 -16.80 5.75 13.99
CA THR A 433 -17.42 5.58 15.30
C THR A 433 -17.91 4.14 15.41
N GLY A 434 -17.43 3.42 16.41
CA GLY A 434 -17.94 2.09 16.79
C GLY A 434 -19.26 2.17 17.55
N ASP A 435 -20.06 1.11 17.51
CA ASP A 435 -21.34 1.01 18.21
C ASP A 435 -21.35 -0.02 19.35
N SER A 436 -20.26 -0.77 19.56
CA SER A 436 -20.05 -1.58 20.75
C SER A 436 -19.63 -0.77 21.99
N PRO A 437 -19.86 -1.26 23.22
CA PRO A 437 -19.36 -0.63 24.44
C PRO A 437 -17.83 -0.50 24.44
N ALA A 438 -17.31 0.70 24.73
CA ALA A 438 -15.89 0.99 24.63
C ALA A 438 -15.02 0.12 25.56
N GLU A 439 -15.57 -0.30 26.71
CA GLU A 439 -14.93 -1.20 27.68
C GLU A 439 -14.66 -2.62 27.15
N GLU A 440 -15.28 -3.02 26.03
CA GLU A 440 -15.02 -4.33 25.40
C GLU A 440 -13.70 -4.36 24.60
N PHE A 441 -13.13 -3.20 24.28
CA PHE A 441 -11.91 -3.08 23.48
C PHE A 441 -10.66 -2.94 24.37
N ASP A 442 -10.34 -4.02 25.08
CA ASP A 442 -9.14 -4.14 25.93
C ASP A 442 -7.83 -4.36 25.15
N GLY A 443 -7.92 -4.47 23.83
CA GLY A 443 -6.79 -4.72 22.94
C GLY A 443 -6.51 -6.17 22.62
N SER A 444 -7.28 -7.12 23.16
CA SER A 444 -7.15 -8.54 22.86
C SER A 444 -7.58 -8.92 21.44
N GLY A 445 -8.26 -8.03 20.70
CA GLY A 445 -8.87 -8.36 19.41
C GLY A 445 -10.06 -9.32 19.52
N LYS A 446 -10.58 -9.54 20.73
CA LYS A 446 -11.76 -10.36 20.95
C LYS A 446 -12.97 -9.75 20.25
N LEU A 447 -13.76 -10.60 19.60
CA LEU A 447 -15.03 -10.22 18.99
C LEU A 447 -15.98 -9.60 20.05
N PRO A 448 -16.62 -8.45 19.77
CA PRO A 448 -17.57 -7.83 20.69
C PRO A 448 -18.80 -8.69 20.96
N SER A 449 -19.54 -8.34 22.01
CA SER A 449 -20.67 -9.12 22.51
C SER A 449 -21.87 -9.17 21.57
N ASP A 450 -22.00 -8.23 20.64
CA ASP A 450 -23.00 -8.22 19.57
C ASP A 450 -22.57 -9.05 18.33
N GLY A 451 -21.32 -9.50 18.28
CA GLY A 451 -20.82 -10.47 17.32
C GLY A 451 -20.23 -9.89 16.04
N GLU A 452 -20.10 -8.57 15.92
CA GLU A 452 -19.49 -7.90 14.77
C GLU A 452 -18.52 -6.79 15.25
N PHE A 453 -17.55 -6.43 14.39
CA PHE A 453 -16.80 -5.19 14.57
C PHE A 453 -17.40 -4.20 13.58
N ASP A 454 -18.27 -3.29 14.02
CA ASP A 454 -18.99 -2.40 13.12
C ASP A 454 -19.30 -1.03 13.72
N GLY A 455 -20.07 -0.26 12.96
CA GLY A 455 -20.51 1.07 13.38
C GLY A 455 -20.81 2.00 12.22
N SER A 456 -20.67 3.30 12.49
CA SER A 456 -20.97 4.38 11.55
C SER A 456 -19.80 5.33 11.36
N GLY A 457 -19.85 6.14 10.32
CA GLY A 457 -18.85 7.17 10.10
C GLY A 457 -19.28 8.27 9.14
N LYS A 458 -18.39 9.24 8.98
CA LYS A 458 -18.60 10.39 8.11
C LYS A 458 -17.32 10.80 7.38
N TRP A 459 -17.52 11.39 6.21
CA TRP A 459 -16.48 12.07 5.44
C TRP A 459 -16.47 13.56 5.81
N ILE A 460 -15.38 14.03 6.41
CA ILE A 460 -15.19 15.42 6.82
C ILE A 460 -14.55 16.17 5.66
N PRO A 461 -15.18 17.24 5.13
CA PRO A 461 -14.60 18.01 4.04
C PRO A 461 -13.35 18.76 4.51
N LEU A 462 -12.30 18.75 3.70
CA LEU A 462 -11.05 19.47 3.94
C LEU A 462 -10.94 20.71 3.07
N ALA A 463 -11.08 20.56 1.74
CA ALA A 463 -11.05 21.67 0.79
C ALA A 463 -11.83 21.36 -0.50
N ALA A 464 -12.30 22.41 -1.18
CA ALA A 464 -12.88 22.36 -2.52
C ALA A 464 -12.48 23.59 -3.33
N GLY A 465 -11.75 23.40 -4.43
CA GLY A 465 -11.19 24.51 -5.20
C GLY A 465 -10.35 25.44 -4.32
N ASN A 466 -10.69 26.73 -4.26
CA ASN A 466 -10.01 27.73 -3.43
C ASN A 466 -10.62 27.89 -2.01
N LYS A 467 -11.58 27.05 -1.62
CA LYS A 467 -12.22 27.08 -0.31
C LYS A 467 -11.63 26.02 0.62
N SER A 468 -11.18 26.45 1.80
CA SER A 468 -10.87 25.57 2.93
C SER A 468 -12.12 25.36 3.79
N PHE A 469 -12.28 24.15 4.33
CA PHE A 469 -13.25 23.83 5.38
C PHE A 469 -12.58 23.63 6.75
N VAL A 470 -11.25 23.75 6.81
CA VAL A 470 -10.47 23.58 8.04
C VAL A 470 -10.05 24.95 8.58
N GLU A 471 -10.47 25.23 9.81
CA GLU A 471 -10.16 26.49 10.48
C GLU A 471 -8.64 26.69 10.61
N GLY A 472 -8.17 27.89 10.25
CA GLY A 472 -6.75 28.25 10.31
C GLY A 472 -5.92 27.84 9.09
N PHE A 473 -6.51 27.19 8.10
CA PHE A 473 -5.84 26.80 6.86
C PHE A 473 -6.44 27.50 5.65
N THR A 474 -5.59 27.99 4.76
CA THR A 474 -6.00 28.31 3.37
C THR A 474 -6.22 27.03 2.57
N ALA A 475 -6.97 27.08 1.47
CA ALA A 475 -7.18 25.88 0.64
C ALA A 475 -5.86 25.32 0.08
N GLU A 476 -4.94 26.22 -0.32
CA GLU A 476 -3.58 25.86 -0.75
C GLU A 476 -2.82 25.09 0.34
N GLU A 477 -2.87 25.57 1.58
CA GLU A 477 -2.26 24.87 2.72
C GLU A 477 -2.93 23.52 2.99
N VAL A 478 -4.25 23.39 2.81
CA VAL A 478 -4.94 22.09 2.96
C VAL A 478 -4.42 21.07 1.94
N TYR A 479 -4.23 21.44 0.68
CA TYR A 479 -3.76 20.47 -0.33
C TYR A 479 -2.28 20.11 -0.18
N VAL A 480 -1.42 21.05 0.24
CA VAL A 480 0.03 20.78 0.40
C VAL A 480 0.35 20.15 1.76
N PHE A 481 -0.41 20.51 2.80
CA PHE A 481 -0.24 20.06 4.18
C PHE A 481 -1.46 19.28 4.67
N THR A 482 -1.97 18.37 3.83
CA THR A 482 -3.21 17.61 4.04
C THR A 482 -3.25 16.88 5.38
N ARG A 483 -2.15 16.21 5.77
CA ARG A 483 -2.02 15.56 7.08
C ARG A 483 -2.32 16.51 8.26
N LEU A 484 -1.73 17.71 8.28
CA LEU A 484 -1.99 18.71 9.34
C LEU A 484 -3.45 19.23 9.32
N ALA A 485 -4.03 19.39 8.14
CA ALA A 485 -5.43 19.78 8.00
C ALA A 485 -6.39 18.68 8.49
N ALA A 486 -6.06 17.41 8.22
CA ALA A 486 -6.79 16.24 8.69
C ALA A 486 -6.64 16.04 10.21
N ASP A 487 -5.45 16.28 10.76
CA ASP A 487 -5.21 16.35 12.20
C ASP A 487 -6.20 17.36 12.83
N LYS A 488 -6.24 18.59 12.31
CA LYS A 488 -7.15 19.64 12.80
C LYS A 488 -8.64 19.30 12.62
N ALA A 489 -8.99 18.55 11.59
CA ALA A 489 -10.36 18.16 11.29
C ALA A 489 -10.89 17.01 12.18
N GLY A 490 -10.04 16.36 12.98
CA GLY A 490 -10.46 15.31 13.90
C GLY A 490 -10.67 13.95 13.23
N ALA A 491 -9.86 13.62 12.21
CA ALA A 491 -9.84 12.34 11.53
C ALA A 491 -9.48 11.18 12.47
N THR A 492 -9.98 9.97 12.19
CA THR A 492 -9.68 8.79 13.01
C THR A 492 -8.32 8.19 12.63
N LYS A 493 -7.43 8.03 13.61
CA LYS A 493 -6.10 7.42 13.43
C LYS A 493 -6.22 5.92 13.15
N MET A 494 -5.62 5.45 12.06
CA MET A 494 -5.79 4.09 11.54
C MET A 494 -4.52 3.23 11.66
N ASP A 495 -4.67 1.91 11.57
CA ASP A 495 -3.54 0.98 11.48
C ASP A 495 -3.01 0.85 10.05
N ARG A 496 -2.22 1.83 9.60
CA ARG A 496 -1.55 1.85 8.29
C ARG A 496 -2.49 1.52 7.11
N PRO A 497 -3.33 2.48 6.69
CA PRO A 497 -4.13 2.32 5.48
C PRO A 497 -3.24 2.18 4.25
N GLU A 498 -3.15 0.95 3.75
CA GLU A 498 -2.55 0.64 2.44
C GLU A 498 -3.68 0.78 1.39
N ASP A 499 -3.96 -0.25 0.58
CA ASP A 499 -4.78 -0.03 -0.62
C ASP A 499 -6.27 0.05 -0.29
N VAL A 500 -6.99 0.87 -1.06
CA VAL A 500 -8.41 1.17 -0.86
C VAL A 500 -9.15 1.12 -2.19
N GLU A 501 -9.90 0.04 -2.43
CA GLU A 501 -10.61 -0.16 -3.70
C GLU A 501 -12.14 -0.27 -3.51
N PRO A 502 -12.94 0.49 -4.30
CA PRO A 502 -14.38 0.30 -4.37
C PRO A 502 -14.74 -0.89 -5.25
N ASN A 503 -15.53 -1.82 -4.71
CA ASN A 503 -16.00 -2.99 -5.43
C ASN A 503 -16.95 -2.60 -6.58
N PRO A 504 -16.67 -3.01 -7.84
CA PRO A 504 -17.45 -2.59 -8.99
C PRO A 504 -18.87 -3.22 -9.06
N ARG A 505 -19.12 -4.30 -8.30
CA ARG A 505 -20.40 -5.02 -8.27
C ARG A 505 -21.33 -4.47 -7.19
N ASN A 506 -20.87 -4.38 -5.95
CA ASN A 506 -21.70 -3.97 -4.81
C ASN A 506 -21.48 -2.52 -4.36
N ARG A 507 -20.46 -1.83 -4.90
CA ARG A 507 -20.11 -0.42 -4.65
C ARG A 507 -19.62 -0.11 -3.23
N ARG A 508 -19.46 -1.11 -2.37
CA ARG A 508 -18.80 -0.99 -1.07
C ARG A 508 -17.30 -0.75 -1.28
N ILE A 509 -16.66 -0.14 -0.29
CA ILE A 509 -15.24 0.19 -0.31
C ILE A 509 -14.52 -0.77 0.62
N TYR A 510 -13.39 -1.30 0.18
CA TYR A 510 -12.58 -2.20 0.96
C TYR A 510 -11.19 -1.58 1.13
N ALA A 511 -10.65 -1.63 2.34
CA ALA A 511 -9.33 -1.11 2.65
C ALA A 511 -8.52 -2.15 3.41
N ALA A 512 -7.26 -2.31 3.01
CA ALA A 512 -6.27 -3.03 3.78
C ALA A 512 -5.67 -2.14 4.87
N LEU A 513 -5.58 -2.67 6.09
CA LEU A 513 -4.99 -2.00 7.24
C LEU A 513 -3.90 -2.93 7.78
N THR A 514 -2.68 -2.75 7.29
CA THR A 514 -1.67 -3.82 7.25
C THR A 514 -1.13 -4.22 8.62
N ASN A 515 -0.88 -3.26 9.51
CA ASN A 515 -0.42 -3.48 10.89
C ASN A 515 -0.20 -2.14 11.62
N ASN A 516 -0.08 -2.22 12.95
CA ASN A 516 0.40 -1.13 13.79
C ASN A 516 0.90 -1.67 15.13
N THR A 517 2.21 -1.96 15.23
CA THR A 517 2.79 -2.43 16.49
C THR A 517 2.89 -1.35 17.57
N ASP A 518 2.61 -0.08 17.24
CA ASP A 518 2.60 1.01 18.23
C ASP A 518 1.24 1.20 18.90
N ARG A 519 0.19 0.59 18.37
CA ARG A 519 -1.15 0.60 18.96
C ARG A 519 -1.10 0.10 20.41
N GLY A 520 -1.55 0.92 21.35
CA GLY A 520 -1.52 0.60 22.79
C GLY A 520 -0.17 0.74 23.50
N LYS A 521 0.90 1.18 22.83
CA LYS A 521 2.13 1.57 23.54
C LYS A 521 1.89 2.80 24.40
N ALA A 522 2.74 2.99 25.42
CA ALA A 522 2.67 4.16 26.29
C ALA A 522 2.67 5.47 25.48
N GLY A 523 1.68 6.34 25.72
CA GLY A 523 1.52 7.60 24.99
C GLY A 523 0.95 7.48 23.58
N LYS A 524 0.56 6.27 23.15
CA LYS A 524 -0.13 6.02 21.87
C LYS A 524 -1.60 5.66 22.11
N GLU A 525 -2.42 5.79 21.07
CA GLU A 525 -3.84 5.42 21.15
C GLU A 525 -3.98 3.93 21.44
N GLY A 526 -4.89 3.59 22.35
CA GLY A 526 -5.25 2.21 22.69
C GLY A 526 -6.04 1.52 21.57
N ALA A 527 -6.55 0.33 21.86
CA ALA A 527 -7.49 -0.33 20.96
C ALA A 527 -8.83 0.40 20.91
N THR A 528 -9.46 0.33 19.75
CA THR A 528 -10.80 0.84 19.45
C THR A 528 -11.52 -0.20 18.59
N GLU A 529 -12.83 -0.11 18.41
CA GLU A 529 -13.54 -1.10 17.58
C GLU A 529 -13.00 -1.20 16.14
N ILE A 530 -12.66 -0.06 15.55
CA ILE A 530 -12.09 0.01 14.20
C ILE A 530 -10.62 -0.44 14.16
N ASN A 531 -9.88 -0.38 15.27
CA ASN A 531 -8.50 -0.87 15.41
C ASN A 531 -8.40 -1.76 16.68
N PRO A 532 -8.88 -3.01 16.65
CA PRO A 532 -9.26 -3.75 17.86
C PRO A 532 -8.11 -4.41 18.63
N ARG A 533 -6.88 -4.35 18.11
CA ARG A 533 -5.72 -5.04 18.71
C ARG A 533 -4.63 -4.07 19.12
N VAL A 534 -4.13 -4.21 20.35
CA VAL A 534 -2.84 -3.60 20.71
C VAL A 534 -1.71 -4.39 20.10
N ASN A 535 -0.58 -3.73 19.80
CA ASN A 535 0.56 -4.33 19.13
C ASN A 535 0.13 -5.14 17.88
N ASN A 536 -0.73 -4.54 17.05
CA ASN A 536 -1.32 -5.22 15.90
C ASN A 536 -0.23 -5.57 14.89
N LYS A 537 0.07 -6.86 14.75
CA LYS A 537 1.13 -7.40 13.86
C LYS A 537 0.59 -7.93 12.55
N HIS A 538 -0.72 -8.17 12.48
CA HIS A 538 -1.31 -8.98 11.42
C HIS A 538 -2.28 -8.19 10.54
N GLY A 539 -2.75 -7.03 10.99
CA GLY A 539 -3.63 -6.19 10.20
C GLY A 539 -5.08 -6.67 10.14
N HIS A 540 -5.89 -5.98 9.37
CA HIS A 540 -7.31 -6.27 9.17
C HIS A 540 -7.77 -5.69 7.83
N VAL A 541 -8.96 -6.12 7.39
CA VAL A 541 -9.59 -5.60 6.17
C VAL A 541 -10.91 -4.95 6.54
N LEU A 542 -11.01 -3.66 6.24
CA LEU A 542 -12.18 -2.82 6.47
C LEU A 542 -13.14 -2.91 5.28
N GLU A 543 -14.44 -2.93 5.54
CA GLU A 543 -15.52 -2.73 4.57
C GLU A 543 -16.32 -1.48 4.94
N VAL A 544 -16.58 -0.60 3.98
CA VAL A 544 -17.39 0.62 4.14
C VAL A 544 -18.56 0.60 3.15
N GLU A 545 -19.76 0.81 3.66
CA GLU A 545 -20.98 1.00 2.85
C GLU A 545 -21.51 2.42 3.02
N GLU A 546 -21.37 3.22 1.96
CA GLU A 546 -21.89 4.57 1.95
C GLU A 546 -23.41 4.58 1.85
N ARG A 547 -24.04 5.53 2.54
CA ARG A 547 -25.51 5.61 2.67
C ARG A 547 -26.21 5.45 1.30
N ARG A 548 -27.08 4.43 1.20
CA ARG A 548 -27.85 4.06 -0.02
C ARG A 548 -26.99 3.52 -1.18
N GLY A 549 -25.76 3.05 -0.92
CA GLY A 549 -24.83 2.61 -1.96
C GLY A 549 -24.49 3.74 -2.94
N ASP A 550 -24.45 4.99 -2.45
CA ASP A 550 -24.09 6.18 -3.21
C ASP A 550 -22.68 6.62 -2.80
N ASN A 551 -21.71 6.43 -3.71
CA ASN A 551 -20.32 6.76 -3.46
C ASN A 551 -20.05 8.27 -3.27
N THR A 552 -21.07 9.12 -3.38
CA THR A 552 -20.97 10.57 -3.10
C THR A 552 -21.54 10.96 -1.74
N ALA A 553 -22.12 10.02 -0.99
CA ALA A 553 -22.61 10.28 0.34
C ALA A 553 -21.48 10.68 1.30
N LEU A 554 -21.84 11.40 2.37
CA LEU A 554 -20.89 11.88 3.38
C LEU A 554 -21.00 11.11 4.70
N THR A 555 -21.83 10.07 4.72
CA THR A 555 -22.05 9.20 5.88
C THR A 555 -22.09 7.76 5.41
N PHE A 556 -21.58 6.87 6.24
CA PHE A 556 -21.45 5.45 5.92
C PHE A 556 -21.64 4.58 7.16
N SER A 557 -21.96 3.31 6.94
CA SER A 557 -21.70 2.24 7.90
C SER A 557 -20.39 1.56 7.54
N TRP A 558 -19.74 0.95 8.52
CA TRP A 558 -18.51 0.21 8.30
C TRP A 558 -18.52 -1.09 9.11
N LYS A 559 -17.71 -2.06 8.69
CA LYS A 559 -17.41 -3.26 9.47
C LYS A 559 -16.04 -3.81 9.14
N LEU A 560 -15.42 -4.57 10.04
CA LEU A 560 -14.22 -5.34 9.70
C LEU A 560 -14.65 -6.64 9.01
N LEU A 561 -14.28 -6.80 7.73
CA LEU A 561 -14.47 -8.05 7.01
C LEU A 561 -13.55 -9.13 7.60
N LEU A 562 -12.28 -8.79 7.83
CA LEU A 562 -11.27 -9.69 8.36
C LEU A 562 -10.52 -9.01 9.51
N VAL A 563 -10.23 -9.75 10.57
CA VAL A 563 -9.15 -9.48 11.52
C VAL A 563 -8.14 -10.60 11.33
N CYS A 564 -7.03 -10.27 10.66
CA CYS A 564 -6.09 -11.23 10.10
C CYS A 564 -5.21 -11.88 11.18
N GLY A 565 -4.68 -13.07 10.90
CA GLY A 565 -3.76 -13.82 11.74
C GLY A 565 -3.89 -15.32 11.51
N ASP A 566 -3.41 -16.10 12.49
CA ASP A 566 -3.63 -17.54 12.55
C ASP A 566 -5.13 -17.84 12.85
N PRO A 567 -5.85 -18.61 12.01
CA PRO A 567 -7.26 -18.93 12.24
C PRO A 567 -7.52 -19.70 13.53
N THR A 568 -6.51 -20.35 14.11
CA THR A 568 -6.63 -21.03 15.41
C THR A 568 -6.58 -20.05 16.59
N SER A 569 -6.14 -18.82 16.38
CA SER A 569 -6.06 -17.80 17.41
C SER A 569 -7.43 -17.17 17.72
N ALA A 570 -7.63 -16.82 18.99
CA ALA A 570 -8.89 -16.22 19.45
C ALA A 570 -9.10 -14.79 18.94
N ASP A 571 -8.02 -14.06 18.65
CA ASP A 571 -8.01 -12.64 18.23
C ASP A 571 -8.22 -12.43 16.72
N THR A 572 -8.61 -13.48 15.99
CA THR A 572 -8.91 -13.39 14.55
C THR A 572 -10.42 -13.39 14.28
N TYR A 573 -10.81 -12.87 13.13
CA TYR A 573 -12.21 -12.83 12.68
C TYR A 573 -12.25 -12.89 11.15
N PHE A 574 -13.19 -13.65 10.60
CA PHE A 574 -13.27 -13.92 9.16
C PHE A 574 -14.70 -13.71 8.66
N GLY A 575 -15.31 -12.56 8.98
CA GLY A 575 -16.67 -12.21 8.58
C GLY A 575 -17.74 -13.19 9.08
N GLY A 576 -17.49 -13.82 10.24
CA GLY A 576 -18.35 -14.87 10.80
C GLY A 576 -18.20 -16.26 10.17
N TYR A 577 -17.28 -16.45 9.21
CA TYR A 577 -17.02 -17.74 8.59
C TYR A 577 -16.28 -18.71 9.53
N ASP A 578 -16.47 -20.01 9.32
CA ASP A 578 -15.80 -21.07 10.08
C ASP A 578 -14.27 -20.99 9.88
N LYS A 579 -13.55 -20.68 10.97
CA LYS A 579 -12.09 -20.53 10.97
C LYS A 579 -11.34 -21.81 10.58
N THR A 580 -11.95 -22.99 10.72
CA THR A 580 -11.32 -24.25 10.31
C THR A 580 -11.25 -24.42 8.79
N GLN A 581 -11.92 -23.55 8.04
CA GLN A 581 -12.08 -23.63 6.59
C GLN A 581 -11.44 -22.45 5.84
N VAL A 582 -10.60 -21.65 6.50
CA VAL A 582 -9.93 -20.48 5.91
C VAL A 582 -8.42 -20.64 5.94
N SER A 583 -7.73 -20.02 4.99
CA SER A 583 -6.27 -19.89 5.00
C SER A 583 -5.82 -18.86 6.05
N PRO A 584 -4.67 -19.09 6.73
CA PRO A 584 -4.02 -18.04 7.51
C PRO A 584 -3.59 -16.88 6.61
N ILE A 585 -3.75 -15.65 7.09
CA ILE A 585 -3.42 -14.42 6.36
C ILE A 585 -2.90 -13.39 7.35
N SER A 586 -1.90 -12.60 6.97
CA SER A 586 -1.31 -11.54 7.79
C SER A 586 -0.81 -10.43 6.88
N CYS A 587 -0.83 -9.20 7.39
CA CYS A 587 -0.35 -8.00 6.71
C CYS A 587 -0.97 -7.84 5.32
N PRO A 588 -2.32 -7.75 5.23
CA PRO A 588 -2.98 -7.44 3.96
C PRO A 588 -2.48 -6.08 3.46
N ASP A 589 -2.17 -6.00 2.18
CA ASP A 589 -1.57 -4.82 1.54
C ASP A 589 -2.45 -4.34 0.36
N ASN A 590 -2.31 -4.91 -0.84
CA ASN A 590 -3.15 -4.49 -1.96
C ASN A 590 -4.49 -5.22 -1.99
N VAL A 591 -5.53 -4.55 -2.49
CA VAL A 591 -6.86 -5.12 -2.69
C VAL A 591 -7.30 -4.95 -4.14
N ALA A 592 -7.94 -5.99 -4.70
CA ALA A 592 -8.49 -5.94 -6.06
C ALA A 592 -9.79 -6.76 -6.14
N PHE A 593 -10.56 -6.58 -7.21
CA PHE A 593 -11.79 -7.35 -7.45
C PHE A 593 -11.74 -8.15 -8.73
N ASP A 594 -12.26 -9.39 -8.67
CA ASP A 594 -12.56 -10.15 -9.87
C ASP A 594 -13.93 -9.76 -10.48
N SER A 595 -14.22 -10.34 -11.64
CA SER A 595 -15.50 -10.17 -12.30
C SER A 595 -16.69 -10.73 -11.51
N HIS A 596 -16.53 -11.53 -10.46
CA HIS A 596 -17.64 -11.97 -9.61
C HIS A 596 -17.87 -10.99 -8.43
N GLY A 597 -16.95 -10.05 -8.21
CA GLY A 597 -16.94 -9.14 -7.08
C GLY A 597 -16.31 -9.75 -5.83
N ASN A 598 -15.59 -10.86 -5.94
CA ASN A 598 -14.77 -11.36 -4.83
C ASN A 598 -13.58 -10.43 -4.62
N LEU A 599 -13.20 -10.27 -3.36
CA LEU A 599 -12.02 -9.52 -2.96
C LEU A 599 -10.78 -10.40 -3.12
N TRP A 600 -9.74 -9.85 -3.73
CA TRP A 600 -8.42 -10.43 -3.82
C TRP A 600 -7.46 -9.57 -3.02
N ILE A 601 -6.65 -10.21 -2.18
CA ILE A 601 -5.80 -9.54 -1.19
C ILE A 601 -4.38 -10.04 -1.37
N SER A 602 -3.44 -9.13 -1.62
CA SER A 602 -2.01 -9.46 -1.55
C SER A 602 -1.47 -9.17 -0.14
N THR A 603 -0.35 -9.79 0.21
CA THR A 603 0.29 -9.58 1.51
C THR A 603 1.73 -9.15 1.37
N ASP A 604 2.18 -8.39 2.36
CA ASP A 604 3.57 -8.00 2.52
C ASP A 604 4.01 -8.03 4.00
N GLY A 605 5.10 -8.74 4.27
CA GLY A 605 5.69 -8.81 5.60
C GLY A 605 4.91 -9.75 6.51
N ASN A 606 4.39 -10.85 5.95
CA ASN A 606 3.60 -11.86 6.64
C ASN A 606 4.24 -12.31 7.97
N ALA A 607 3.64 -11.88 9.08
CA ALA A 607 4.11 -12.16 10.44
C ALA A 607 3.95 -13.63 10.88
N LEU A 608 3.36 -14.50 10.04
CA LEU A 608 3.19 -15.94 10.28
C LEU A 608 4.37 -16.77 9.76
N LYS A 609 5.44 -16.14 9.27
CA LYS A 609 6.71 -16.76 8.85
C LYS A 609 6.62 -17.69 7.64
N SER A 610 5.55 -17.60 6.87
CA SER A 610 5.48 -18.13 5.51
C SER A 610 5.77 -17.04 4.50
N ASN A 611 6.03 -17.41 3.25
CA ASN A 611 6.08 -16.45 2.16
C ASN A 611 4.75 -15.69 2.04
N ASP A 612 4.86 -14.47 1.52
CA ASP A 612 3.72 -13.68 1.11
C ASP A 612 2.96 -14.32 -0.06
N GLY A 613 1.73 -13.87 -0.29
CA GLY A 613 0.89 -14.46 -1.32
C GLY A 613 -0.31 -13.63 -1.72
N LEU A 614 -1.09 -14.20 -2.63
CA LEU A 614 -2.37 -13.67 -3.06
C LEU A 614 -3.50 -14.56 -2.53
N PHE A 615 -4.52 -13.93 -1.97
CA PHE A 615 -5.68 -14.58 -1.36
C PHE A 615 -6.96 -14.12 -2.04
N ALA A 616 -7.99 -14.96 -2.07
CA ALA A 616 -9.32 -14.63 -2.57
C ALA A 616 -10.37 -14.84 -1.47
N VAL A 617 -11.34 -13.92 -1.38
CA VAL A 617 -12.36 -13.85 -0.34
C VAL A 617 -13.71 -13.46 -0.96
N PRO A 618 -14.74 -14.32 -0.88
CA PRO A 618 -16.08 -13.89 -1.20
C PRO A 618 -16.54 -12.84 -0.20
N VAL A 619 -17.15 -11.77 -0.69
CA VAL A 619 -17.68 -10.68 0.15
C VAL A 619 -19.19 -10.77 0.32
N GLU A 620 -19.88 -11.70 -0.33
CA GLU A 620 -21.33 -11.86 -0.22
C GLU A 620 -21.74 -13.34 -0.17
N GLY A 621 -22.97 -13.58 0.28
CA GLY A 621 -23.58 -14.91 0.34
C GLY A 621 -22.98 -15.82 1.41
N ARG A 622 -23.30 -17.12 1.32
CA ARG A 622 -22.97 -18.12 2.35
C ARG A 622 -21.48 -18.37 2.57
N TYR A 623 -20.64 -17.90 1.66
CA TYR A 623 -19.18 -18.06 1.73
C TYR A 623 -18.46 -16.75 2.08
N ARG A 624 -19.20 -15.71 2.49
CA ARG A 624 -18.61 -14.44 2.92
C ARG A 624 -17.54 -14.69 3.99
N GLY A 625 -16.36 -14.10 3.79
CA GLY A 625 -15.24 -14.23 4.73
C GLY A 625 -14.41 -15.52 4.58
N ARG A 626 -14.76 -16.41 3.64
CA ARG A 626 -13.95 -17.60 3.36
C ARG A 626 -12.65 -17.24 2.64
N VAL A 627 -11.58 -17.01 3.40
CA VAL A 627 -10.25 -16.69 2.87
C VAL A 627 -9.59 -17.94 2.29
N LYS A 628 -9.11 -17.85 1.04
CA LYS A 628 -8.40 -18.93 0.35
C LYS A 628 -7.12 -18.40 -0.29
N GLN A 629 -5.98 -18.95 0.10
CA GLN A 629 -4.70 -18.64 -0.53
C GLN A 629 -4.66 -19.19 -1.95
N PHE A 630 -4.47 -18.32 -2.94
CA PHE A 630 -4.37 -18.67 -4.34
C PHE A 630 -2.92 -18.97 -4.73
N LEU A 631 -1.95 -18.12 -4.38
CA LEU A 631 -0.54 -18.40 -4.65
C LEU A 631 0.37 -17.88 -3.54
N THR A 632 1.61 -18.39 -3.49
CA THR A 632 2.73 -17.78 -2.77
C THR A 632 3.79 -17.27 -3.73
N VAL A 633 4.48 -16.21 -3.34
CA VAL A 633 5.68 -15.70 -4.01
C VAL A 633 6.96 -16.32 -3.43
N PRO A 634 8.13 -16.17 -4.08
CA PRO A 634 9.40 -16.68 -3.59
C PRO A 634 9.80 -16.08 -2.24
N LYS A 635 10.72 -16.77 -1.56
CA LYS A 635 11.25 -16.36 -0.26
C LYS A 635 11.78 -14.92 -0.26
N GLY A 636 11.34 -14.14 0.73
CA GLY A 636 11.77 -12.76 0.93
C GLY A 636 11.22 -11.76 -0.09
N ALA A 637 10.33 -12.21 -0.98
CA ALA A 637 9.51 -11.32 -1.80
C ALA A 637 8.21 -11.00 -1.09
N GLU A 638 7.60 -9.89 -1.46
CA GLU A 638 6.19 -9.61 -1.22
C GLU A 638 5.36 -9.81 -2.51
N THR A 639 4.04 -9.87 -2.35
CA THR A 639 3.09 -9.93 -3.48
C THR A 639 2.41 -8.58 -3.63
N CYS A 640 2.52 -7.95 -4.80
CA CYS A 640 1.90 -6.64 -5.05
C CYS A 640 1.05 -6.63 -6.32
N GLY A 641 0.22 -5.59 -6.45
CA GLY A 641 -0.45 -5.17 -7.67
C GLY A 641 -1.21 -6.28 -8.42
N PRO A 642 -2.12 -7.03 -7.78
CA PRO A 642 -2.85 -8.09 -8.46
C PRO A 642 -3.76 -7.54 -9.57
N VAL A 643 -3.67 -8.11 -10.78
CA VAL A 643 -4.66 -7.90 -11.85
C VAL A 643 -5.44 -9.19 -12.03
N VAL A 644 -6.76 -9.15 -11.78
CA VAL A 644 -7.60 -10.34 -11.76
C VAL A 644 -8.56 -10.34 -12.94
N GLU A 645 -8.14 -10.98 -14.04
CA GLU A 645 -8.98 -11.20 -15.21
C GLU A 645 -9.72 -12.55 -15.10
N ASP A 646 -10.70 -12.76 -15.97
CA ASP A 646 -11.53 -13.98 -15.95
C ASP A 646 -10.69 -15.26 -16.11
N ASP A 647 -9.58 -15.22 -16.83
CA ASP A 647 -8.82 -16.39 -17.26
C ASP A 647 -7.30 -16.31 -17.02
N PHE A 648 -6.81 -15.23 -16.42
CA PHE A 648 -5.48 -15.14 -15.85
C PHE A 648 -5.44 -14.17 -14.66
N VAL A 649 -4.45 -14.35 -13.80
CA VAL A 649 -4.10 -13.40 -12.74
C VAL A 649 -2.67 -12.91 -12.98
N LEU A 650 -2.42 -11.62 -12.83
CA LEU A 650 -1.06 -11.08 -12.70
C LEU A 650 -0.77 -10.74 -11.25
N VAL A 651 0.46 -10.96 -10.83
CA VAL A 651 1.02 -10.41 -9.60
C VAL A 651 2.40 -9.85 -9.86
N SER A 652 2.75 -8.79 -9.16
CA SER A 652 4.11 -8.32 -9.02
C SER A 652 4.78 -9.07 -7.87
N VAL A 653 5.94 -9.66 -8.16
CA VAL A 653 6.86 -10.23 -7.18
C VAL A 653 7.93 -9.20 -6.91
N GLN A 654 7.78 -8.47 -5.81
CA GLN A 654 8.71 -7.41 -5.43
C GLN A 654 9.85 -7.99 -4.59
N HIS A 655 11.07 -7.46 -4.78
CA HIS A 655 12.24 -7.70 -3.94
C HIS A 655 12.58 -9.15 -3.48
N PRO A 656 12.54 -10.18 -4.36
CA PRO A 656 12.88 -11.54 -3.97
C PRO A 656 14.27 -11.63 -3.32
N GLY A 657 14.32 -12.28 -2.15
CA GLY A 657 15.55 -12.44 -1.39
C GLY A 657 16.00 -11.25 -0.54
N GLU A 658 15.23 -10.17 -0.41
CA GLU A 658 15.50 -9.09 0.55
C GLU A 658 15.28 -9.56 2.00
N ILE A 659 16.20 -10.40 2.48
CA ILE A 659 16.23 -10.95 3.83
C ILE A 659 17.54 -10.59 4.51
N ASP A 660 17.52 -10.49 5.83
CA ASP A 660 18.70 -10.10 6.61
C ASP A 660 19.88 -11.04 6.36
N GLY A 661 21.04 -10.45 6.06
CA GLY A 661 22.27 -11.17 5.73
C GLY A 661 22.44 -11.54 4.24
N ALA A 662 21.42 -11.30 3.40
CA ALA A 662 21.56 -11.39 1.95
C ALA A 662 22.07 -10.08 1.34
N SER A 663 22.71 -10.17 0.17
CA SER A 663 23.16 -9.02 -0.64
C SER A 663 23.52 -9.48 -2.06
N ALA A 664 23.91 -8.56 -2.94
CA ALA A 664 24.47 -8.89 -4.25
C ALA A 664 25.71 -9.82 -4.17
N ASN A 665 26.49 -9.75 -3.08
CA ASN A 665 27.65 -10.61 -2.84
C ASN A 665 27.27 -11.99 -2.25
N ASN A 666 26.10 -12.09 -1.63
CA ASN A 666 25.60 -13.29 -0.96
C ASN A 666 24.08 -13.41 -1.19
N PRO A 667 23.62 -13.68 -2.42
CA PRO A 667 22.18 -13.81 -2.69
C PRO A 667 21.63 -15.06 -2.00
N LEU A 668 20.51 -14.91 -1.28
CA LEU A 668 19.80 -16.02 -0.62
C LEU A 668 18.48 -16.41 -1.31
N SER A 669 18.14 -15.70 -2.39
CA SER A 669 17.18 -16.11 -3.41
C SER A 669 17.88 -16.08 -4.76
N HIS A 670 17.51 -16.99 -5.64
CA HIS A 670 17.96 -17.02 -7.03
C HIS A 670 16.79 -16.89 -8.01
N TRP A 671 15.57 -16.66 -7.51
CA TRP A 671 14.41 -16.46 -8.36
C TRP A 671 14.55 -15.17 -9.19
N PRO A 672 14.14 -15.15 -10.48
CA PRO A 672 13.40 -16.18 -11.21
C PRO A 672 14.25 -17.14 -12.04
N ASP A 673 15.55 -16.87 -12.20
CA ASP A 673 16.40 -17.60 -13.15
C ASP A 673 17.03 -18.88 -12.55
N GLY A 674 17.07 -18.99 -11.21
CA GLY A 674 17.57 -20.16 -10.48
C GLY A 674 19.08 -20.34 -10.54
N GLY A 675 19.57 -21.44 -9.97
CA GLY A 675 21.00 -21.74 -9.93
C GLY A 675 21.76 -20.73 -9.07
N THR A 676 22.66 -19.95 -9.70
CA THR A 676 23.48 -18.93 -9.03
C THR A 676 23.18 -17.51 -9.53
N SER A 677 22.04 -17.30 -10.21
CA SER A 677 21.65 -15.98 -10.71
C SER A 677 21.39 -15.00 -9.57
N GLN A 678 21.55 -13.71 -9.87
CA GLN A 678 21.08 -12.65 -8.98
C GLN A 678 19.54 -12.62 -8.98
N PRO A 679 18.91 -12.33 -7.82
CA PRO A 679 17.46 -12.23 -7.74
C PRO A 679 16.97 -11.03 -8.56
N ARG A 680 15.82 -11.17 -9.21
CA ARG A 680 15.24 -10.11 -10.05
C ARG A 680 13.75 -9.99 -9.78
N PRO A 681 13.26 -8.85 -9.24
CA PRO A 681 11.84 -8.55 -9.18
C PRO A 681 11.18 -8.75 -10.56
N ALA A 682 9.97 -9.31 -10.59
CA ALA A 682 9.29 -9.58 -11.84
C ALA A 682 7.76 -9.54 -11.73
N VAL A 683 7.11 -9.33 -12.88
CA VAL A 683 5.67 -9.57 -13.03
C VAL A 683 5.47 -11.01 -13.46
N VAL A 684 4.53 -11.71 -12.81
CA VAL A 684 4.18 -13.11 -13.06
C VAL A 684 2.72 -13.20 -13.48
N VAL A 685 2.45 -14.05 -14.47
CA VAL A 685 1.07 -14.45 -14.83
C VAL A 685 0.80 -15.87 -14.34
N ALA A 686 -0.39 -16.11 -13.80
CA ALA A 686 -0.92 -17.40 -13.44
C ALA A 686 -2.23 -17.68 -14.21
N TRP A 687 -2.41 -18.89 -14.74
CA TRP A 687 -3.59 -19.29 -15.51
C TRP A 687 -3.90 -20.78 -15.34
N LYS A 688 -5.12 -21.22 -15.67
CA LYS A 688 -5.45 -22.66 -15.65
C LYS A 688 -4.83 -23.41 -16.83
N LYS A 689 -4.33 -24.63 -16.59
CA LYS A 689 -3.74 -25.51 -17.62
C LYS A 689 -4.69 -25.83 -18.76
N ASP A 690 -5.97 -25.99 -18.45
CA ASP A 690 -7.03 -26.25 -19.42
C ASP A 690 -7.52 -24.97 -20.16
N LYS A 691 -6.92 -23.82 -19.85
CA LYS A 691 -7.29 -22.49 -20.37
C LYS A 691 -8.72 -22.08 -19.98
N GLY A 692 -9.26 -22.66 -18.92
CA GLY A 692 -10.52 -22.24 -18.30
C GLY A 692 -10.36 -20.94 -17.50
N ARG A 693 -11.50 -20.49 -16.95
CA ARG A 693 -11.53 -19.30 -16.08
C ARG A 693 -10.81 -19.56 -14.76
N ILE A 694 -10.11 -18.56 -14.21
CA ILE A 694 -9.50 -18.59 -12.88
C ILE A 694 -10.55 -18.94 -11.84
N CYS A 695 -11.69 -18.26 -11.89
CA CYS A 695 -12.81 -18.51 -11.00
C CYS A 695 -13.85 -19.51 -11.58
N GLY A 696 -13.42 -20.42 -12.45
CA GLY A 696 -14.30 -21.30 -13.26
C GLY A 696 -14.58 -22.68 -12.67
#